data_AF-A0A940T6J2-F1
#
_entry.id   AF-A0A940T6J2-F1
#
_cell.length_a   1.000
_cell.length_b   1.000
_cell.length_c   1.000
_cell.angle_alpha   90.00
_cell.angle_beta   90.00
_cell.angle_gamma   90.00
#
_symmetry.space_group_name_H-M   'P 1'
#
loop_
_entity.id
_entity.type
_entity.pdbx_description
1 polymer ?
#
loop_
_entity_poly.entity_id
_entity_poly.type
_entity_poly.pdbx_seq_one_letter_code
_entity_poly.pdbx_strand_id
1 'polypeptide(L)'
;MKKIFYKRISLLTVAVVWAAVQTMATASTTEEGEVRAKATVENMNLNGYVGSRVGNNIRKWALTALQNNPNIIEQIKYAGQKPLLGSIINDYFGARDHYEFSVATSRGAEGNALAITQTRGANSYGDVDFVLSNIETLNTNVVGATEMCFYIDASEIESENVGIKVNFEEGDPSGVRESWNIKVGAQARLYPLSGEKTETVTDGARYVNIPKGFKGYVVYSLSSMEKYWESGASNNVLDLTDVHQLMINLRGDNSNVGKSVYLDNVGFLGADVEGEPFTLVEQDYPNMKFRVLWDVEDVVGEISTLSSIINDYFGAYQHFAFSTDVAHGVDGNSLAITQTATATSYGDVDFVLSKLSSVDTDMTGATEMAFYIDASEIESENVGIKINFEESDPSGVRESWNIRTNSDAWLYPLGGGSVAVKTDGGRYVNVPKGFKGYVAYSLSNMEKYWESGASNNVLDLKDVHQLMINLRGDNSNVGKSVYLDNVGFLGTDVAGQDFSQCENEFPARKYRVLWDVNNVSSEHDYTGAVVIWYGEFIGKLLTGMVMAYEVEPSQELKSAILEIVDELQSVQKEDGYLGIYAGYTRFAQRDNWDVWSQYHIIYGLYRWYKITGDEHAFAVAQKCLDRIVAFFQDKGDFSVGGGFEMNSAISHISALFYQETGEARYLDFASMIVDEDWDKYGGRWLSNSLAGGEYYQSRLPRWESMHTLSTLGNLYEITGKEDYLNGMKQIWASILQTDIHNDGGFTTNETACGNPYKPGVIETCCTVSWMAYSAEVLQMTQDSRVADELERSYFNAMLGSLNADDIHVTYNTPQDGYKTSGYDGRRVPSQQDISFQYNSGSPDFNCCQANALRGMNELADWAVLQKADDIFINYYGPSTLETVSPSGQKVSFIEETEYPRDGKIRITVDGLASPEKFNLKLRIPGWSEGTEVSVNGVAVSGSIASGEYLSLDRDEWTAGDVVEISLNMQPRFMTGDREMADFTSVFVGPILLALDKNTTGLSRTDVVLDAKSFAGAEIADETTDGGWISLTVKDENGGDVKLIDFASAGKYAAGTPGDYYSWLSINNVADNIKKPVVEKEGERNFFDLSGRRIARPTQRGIYIADGKKLVVR
;
A
#
# COMPACT_ATOMS: atom_id res chain seq x y z
N MET A 1 -47.66 43.80 37.01
CA MET A 1 -48.16 43.44 38.36
C MET A 1 -47.34 42.24 38.84
N LYS A 2 -46.83 42.10 40.06
CA LYS A 2 -46.72 42.99 41.24
C LYS A 2 -45.44 42.54 42.00
N LYS A 3 -44.50 43.48 42.28
CA LYS A 3 -43.50 43.58 43.37
C LYS A 3 -42.96 42.25 43.98
N ILE A 4 -41.65 42.04 44.08
CA ILE A 4 -40.74 42.54 45.15
C ILE A 4 -39.30 42.15 44.69
N PHE A 5 -38.21 42.93 44.78
CA PHE A 5 -37.99 44.27 45.36
C PHE A 5 -36.92 45.13 44.61
N TYR A 6 -36.02 45.79 45.35
CA TYR A 6 -34.88 46.68 45.04
C TYR A 6 -33.83 46.45 46.17
N LYS A 7 -32.54 46.84 46.16
CA LYS A 7 -31.82 47.98 45.51
C LYS A 7 -30.28 47.80 45.69
N ARG A 8 -29.46 48.21 44.72
CA ARG A 8 -28.04 48.73 44.78
C ARG A 8 -27.04 47.96 45.68
N ILE A 9 -25.91 47.45 45.19
CA ILE A 9 -24.60 48.11 44.84
C ILE A 9 -23.72 46.97 44.23
N SER A 10 -22.76 47.10 43.30
CA SER A 10 -22.05 48.21 42.63
C SER A 10 -21.67 47.87 41.18
N LEU A 11 -21.44 48.89 40.33
CA LEU A 11 -20.88 48.72 38.97
C LEU A 11 -19.39 48.33 38.92
N LEU A 12 -18.65 48.39 40.04
CA LEU A 12 -17.26 47.91 40.10
C LEU A 12 -17.15 46.39 39.99
N THR A 13 -18.16 45.64 40.45
CA THR A 13 -18.05 44.18 40.56
C THR A 13 -18.11 43.48 39.20
N VAL A 14 -18.83 44.05 38.22
CA VAL A 14 -18.90 43.50 36.86
C VAL A 14 -17.63 43.78 36.08
N ALA A 15 -17.01 44.96 36.25
CA ALA A 15 -15.71 45.27 35.64
C ALA A 15 -14.59 44.40 36.23
N VAL A 16 -14.59 44.15 37.55
CA VAL A 16 -13.59 43.29 38.20
C VAL A 16 -13.81 41.80 37.85
N VAL A 17 -15.05 41.33 37.68
CA VAL A 17 -15.28 39.94 37.23
C VAL A 17 -14.96 39.76 35.74
N TRP A 18 -15.22 40.75 34.88
CA TRP A 18 -14.84 40.63 33.46
C TRP A 18 -13.31 40.73 33.26
N ALA A 19 -12.64 41.59 34.03
CA ALA A 19 -11.17 41.59 34.10
C ALA A 19 -10.62 40.28 34.72
N ALA A 20 -11.20 39.77 35.80
CA ALA A 20 -10.75 38.51 36.42
C ALA A 20 -10.98 37.29 35.52
N VAL A 21 -12.04 37.26 34.71
CA VAL A 21 -12.25 36.18 33.71
C VAL A 21 -11.25 36.29 32.55
N GLN A 22 -10.78 37.49 32.17
CA GLN A 22 -9.63 37.64 31.26
C GLN A 22 -8.26 37.47 31.93
N THR A 23 -8.17 37.43 33.27
CA THR A 23 -6.89 37.22 34.02
C THR A 23 -6.86 35.89 34.79
N MET A 24 -7.82 34.99 34.54
CA MET A 24 -7.83 33.61 35.04
C MET A 24 -8.01 32.58 33.91
N ALA A 25 -7.92 33.02 32.66
CA ALA A 25 -7.67 32.17 31.49
C ALA A 25 -6.17 31.96 31.22
N THR A 26 -5.29 32.57 32.03
CA THR A 26 -3.83 32.59 31.86
C THR A 26 -3.13 32.28 33.19
N ALA A 27 -3.25 31.04 33.64
CA ALA A 27 -2.54 30.51 34.81
C ALA A 27 -2.11 29.04 34.64
N SER A 28 -1.72 28.67 33.42
CA SER A 28 -0.86 27.52 33.14
C SER A 28 0.44 28.02 32.47
N THR A 29 1.17 28.89 33.18
CA THR A 29 2.56 29.18 32.83
C THR A 29 3.44 28.02 33.30
N THR A 30 3.31 26.88 32.62
CA THR A 30 4.51 26.16 32.18
C THR A 30 5.29 27.11 31.27
N GLU A 31 6.62 27.06 31.30
CA GLU A 31 7.47 27.91 30.46
C GLU A 31 7.04 27.77 28.98
N GLU A 32 6.84 28.89 28.30
CA GLU A 32 6.09 28.95 27.03
C GLU A 32 6.89 28.32 25.87
N GLY A 33 6.57 27.08 25.49
CA GLY A 33 6.83 26.54 24.14
C GLY A 33 8.28 26.40 23.65
N GLU A 34 9.30 26.64 24.48
CA GLU A 34 10.72 26.72 24.07
C GLU A 34 11.44 25.37 23.82
N VAL A 35 10.72 24.24 23.76
CA VAL A 35 11.37 22.91 23.66
C VAL A 35 11.78 22.59 22.22
N ARG A 36 10.87 22.73 21.26
CA ARG A 36 11.04 22.32 19.85
C ARG A 36 11.35 23.52 18.95
N ALA A 37 12.27 23.34 18.01
CA ALA A 37 12.45 24.25 16.88
C ALA A 37 11.43 23.92 15.78
N LYS A 38 10.76 24.92 15.22
CA LYS A 38 9.75 24.70 14.16
C LYS A 38 10.39 24.82 12.79
N ALA A 39 9.92 24.02 11.83
CA ALA A 39 10.09 24.34 10.43
C ALA A 39 9.34 25.64 10.12
N THR A 40 9.99 26.58 9.44
CA THR A 40 9.43 27.92 9.20
C THR A 40 9.69 28.42 7.77
N VAL A 41 10.06 27.54 6.84
CA VAL A 41 10.24 27.92 5.44
C VAL A 41 8.90 27.88 4.70
N GLU A 42 8.48 29.01 4.14
CA GLU A 42 7.19 29.15 3.42
C GLU A 42 7.34 29.08 1.89
N ASN A 43 8.57 29.19 1.40
CA ASN A 43 8.95 29.17 0.00
C ASN A 43 10.46 28.93 -0.08
N MET A 44 10.89 27.94 -0.86
CA MET A 44 12.30 27.60 -1.03
C MET A 44 12.90 28.02 -2.39
N ASN A 45 12.04 28.20 -3.41
CA ASN A 45 12.44 28.55 -4.79
C ASN A 45 13.72 27.82 -5.24
N LEU A 46 13.67 26.48 -5.25
CA LEU A 46 14.84 25.65 -5.51
C LEU A 46 15.29 25.76 -6.97
N ASN A 47 16.60 25.86 -7.17
CA ASN A 47 17.23 25.92 -8.48
C ASN A 47 18.28 24.80 -8.63
N GLY A 48 19.02 24.78 -9.75
CA GLY A 48 20.09 23.81 -9.99
C GLY A 48 19.60 22.35 -9.99
N TYR A 49 20.42 21.44 -9.46
CA TYR A 49 20.15 20.00 -9.49
C TYR A 49 18.88 19.60 -8.76
N VAL A 50 18.76 20.01 -7.50
CA VAL A 50 17.60 19.69 -6.67
C VAL A 50 16.36 20.36 -7.25
N GLY A 51 16.43 21.66 -7.59
CA GLY A 51 15.32 22.40 -8.20
C GLY A 51 14.84 21.81 -9.52
N SER A 52 15.73 21.31 -10.39
CA SER A 52 15.33 20.67 -11.65
C SER A 52 14.64 19.32 -11.43
N ARG A 53 15.11 18.48 -10.50
CA ARG A 53 14.43 17.23 -10.13
C ARG A 53 13.07 17.52 -9.49
N VAL A 54 13.04 18.43 -8.51
CA VAL A 54 11.84 18.87 -7.81
C VAL A 54 10.82 19.44 -8.79
N GLY A 55 11.17 20.46 -9.57
CA GLY A 55 10.27 21.14 -10.50
C GLY A 55 9.76 20.26 -11.64
N ASN A 56 10.56 19.31 -12.13
CA ASN A 56 10.11 18.35 -13.16
C ASN A 56 9.16 17.29 -12.60
N ASN A 57 9.43 16.79 -11.40
CA ASN A 57 8.63 15.73 -10.78
C ASN A 57 7.34 16.24 -10.19
N ILE A 58 7.47 17.19 -9.27
CA ILE A 58 6.55 17.27 -8.15
C ILE A 58 5.19 17.78 -8.60
N ARG A 59 5.19 18.90 -9.32
CA ARG A 59 3.97 19.48 -9.87
C ARG A 59 3.38 18.63 -11.00
N LYS A 60 4.22 18.03 -11.86
CA LYS A 60 3.73 17.25 -13.01
C LYS A 60 3.16 15.91 -12.55
N TRP A 61 3.92 15.13 -11.78
CA TRP A 61 3.47 13.86 -11.24
C TRP A 61 2.27 14.02 -10.31
N ALA A 62 2.24 15.00 -9.38
CA ALA A 62 1.09 15.16 -8.49
C ALA A 62 -0.22 15.46 -9.25
N LEU A 63 -0.18 16.37 -10.22
CA LEU A 63 -1.36 16.73 -11.02
C LEU A 63 -1.78 15.59 -11.93
N THR A 64 -0.83 14.86 -12.53
CA THR A 64 -1.11 13.67 -13.34
C THR A 64 -1.54 12.47 -12.49
N ALA A 65 -1.09 12.36 -11.24
CA ALA A 65 -1.48 11.28 -10.33
C ALA A 65 -2.98 11.37 -10.01
N LEU A 66 -3.51 12.54 -9.65
CA LEU A 66 -4.95 12.67 -9.44
C LEU A 66 -5.75 12.36 -10.72
N GLN A 67 -5.29 12.86 -11.87
CA GLN A 67 -5.95 12.67 -13.17
C GLN A 67 -5.93 11.23 -13.69
N ASN A 68 -4.84 10.49 -13.47
CA ASN A 68 -4.66 9.13 -13.96
C ASN A 68 -5.18 8.07 -12.98
N ASN A 69 -5.59 8.45 -11.76
CA ASN A 69 -6.01 7.53 -10.71
C ASN A 69 -7.37 7.94 -10.08
N PRO A 70 -8.43 8.20 -10.89
CA PRO A 70 -9.72 8.70 -10.40
C PRO A 70 -10.37 7.79 -9.35
N ASN A 71 -10.01 6.50 -9.36
CA ASN A 71 -10.68 5.47 -8.56
C ASN A 71 -10.16 5.39 -7.12
N ILE A 72 -9.15 6.20 -6.76
CA ILE A 72 -8.50 6.21 -5.44
C ILE A 72 -9.45 6.70 -4.33
N ILE A 73 -10.34 7.66 -4.63
CA ILE A 73 -11.39 8.14 -3.73
C ILE A 73 -12.62 7.23 -3.75
N GLU A 74 -12.91 6.58 -4.88
CA GLU A 74 -14.10 5.73 -5.03
C GLU A 74 -14.10 4.55 -4.06
N GLN A 75 -12.93 3.98 -3.73
CA GLN A 75 -12.85 2.93 -2.70
C GLN A 75 -13.32 3.41 -1.31
N ILE A 76 -13.08 4.68 -0.95
CA ILE A 76 -13.58 5.28 0.30
C ILE A 76 -15.10 5.55 0.21
N LYS A 77 -15.59 5.92 -0.98
CA LYS A 77 -17.03 6.08 -1.26
C LYS A 77 -17.81 4.77 -1.03
N TYR A 78 -17.27 3.62 -1.45
CA TYR A 78 -17.89 2.30 -1.23
C TYR A 78 -17.77 1.77 0.21
N ALA A 79 -16.84 2.30 1.02
CA ALA A 79 -16.66 1.87 2.41
C ALA A 79 -17.94 2.01 3.26
N GLY A 80 -18.30 0.95 3.99
CA GLY A 80 -19.54 0.90 4.78
C GLY A 80 -20.82 0.61 4.00
N GLN A 81 -20.74 0.19 2.74
CA GLN A 81 -21.83 -0.55 2.08
C GLN A 81 -21.86 -2.02 2.57
N LYS A 82 -22.89 -2.78 2.19
CA LYS A 82 -22.98 -4.23 2.50
C LYS A 82 -21.75 -4.97 1.93
N PRO A 83 -21.15 -5.94 2.64
CA PRO A 83 -19.99 -6.67 2.16
C PRO A 83 -20.27 -7.44 0.85
N LEU A 84 -19.29 -7.46 -0.05
CA LEU A 84 -19.32 -8.28 -1.27
C LEU A 84 -19.08 -9.75 -0.92
N LEU A 85 -19.72 -10.69 -1.63
CA LEU A 85 -19.55 -12.13 -1.38
C LEU A 85 -18.08 -12.58 -1.46
N GLY A 86 -17.28 -11.97 -2.36
CA GLY A 86 -15.85 -12.23 -2.47
C GLY A 86 -15.00 -11.79 -1.26
N SER A 87 -15.51 -10.88 -0.41
CA SER A 87 -14.82 -10.42 0.81
C SER A 87 -15.05 -11.32 2.03
N ILE A 88 -16.04 -12.23 1.96
CA ILE A 88 -16.43 -13.11 3.07
C ILE A 88 -16.18 -14.59 2.81
N ILE A 89 -15.89 -14.96 1.56
CA ILE A 89 -15.50 -16.29 1.11
C ILE A 89 -13.97 -16.39 1.03
N ASN A 90 -13.39 -17.28 1.83
CA ASN A 90 -12.04 -17.78 1.63
C ASN A 90 -12.08 -19.17 0.99
N ASP A 91 -11.16 -19.42 0.05
CA ASP A 91 -10.98 -20.72 -0.61
C ASP A 91 -9.54 -21.20 -0.45
N TYR A 92 -9.22 -21.77 0.71
CA TYR A 92 -7.89 -22.29 1.01
C TYR A 92 -7.60 -23.65 0.37
N PHE A 93 -8.63 -24.36 -0.12
CA PHE A 93 -8.54 -25.77 -0.51
C PHE A 93 -9.03 -26.07 -1.94
N GLY A 94 -9.27 -25.05 -2.76
CA GLY A 94 -9.60 -25.20 -4.18
C GLY A 94 -11.06 -25.56 -4.44
N ALA A 95 -11.99 -25.18 -3.56
CA ALA A 95 -13.42 -25.34 -3.80
C ALA A 95 -13.86 -24.60 -5.07
N ARG A 96 -13.26 -23.45 -5.41
CA ARG A 96 -13.52 -22.70 -6.66
C ARG A 96 -12.99 -23.40 -7.92
N ASP A 97 -12.15 -24.43 -7.80
CA ASP A 97 -11.79 -25.30 -8.93
C ASP A 97 -12.94 -26.25 -9.35
N HIS A 98 -13.95 -26.40 -8.50
CA HIS A 98 -15.02 -27.38 -8.64
C HIS A 98 -16.45 -26.81 -8.50
N TYR A 99 -16.60 -25.66 -7.84
CA TYR A 99 -17.88 -25.02 -7.54
C TYR A 99 -17.80 -23.49 -7.74
N GLU A 100 -18.83 -22.90 -8.32
CA GLU A 100 -19.07 -21.46 -8.37
C GLU A 100 -19.92 -21.05 -7.17
N PHE A 101 -19.73 -19.82 -6.67
CA PHE A 101 -20.46 -19.27 -5.53
C PHE A 101 -21.07 -17.92 -5.93
N SER A 102 -22.37 -17.74 -5.71
CA SER A 102 -23.06 -16.47 -5.98
C SER A 102 -24.20 -16.22 -4.99
N VAL A 103 -24.67 -14.98 -4.91
CA VAL A 103 -25.90 -14.65 -4.18
C VAL A 103 -27.06 -14.75 -5.17
N ALA A 104 -28.08 -15.53 -4.83
CA ALA A 104 -29.30 -15.67 -5.61
C ALA A 104 -30.52 -15.46 -4.70
N THR A 105 -31.71 -15.23 -5.27
CA THR A 105 -32.95 -15.21 -4.46
C THR A 105 -33.19 -16.57 -3.82
N SER A 106 -33.51 -16.58 -2.52
CA SER A 106 -33.82 -17.80 -1.78
C SER A 106 -35.04 -18.50 -2.36
N ARG A 107 -35.00 -19.84 -2.40
CA ARG A 107 -36.00 -20.69 -3.09
C ARG A 107 -36.84 -21.52 -2.12
N GLY A 108 -37.19 -20.92 -0.98
CA GLY A 108 -38.10 -21.51 0.01
C GLY A 108 -38.14 -20.79 1.36
N ALA A 109 -37.19 -19.90 1.65
CA ALA A 109 -37.31 -18.84 2.64
C ALA A 109 -37.53 -17.47 1.96
N GLU A 110 -37.90 -16.44 2.71
CA GLU A 110 -37.85 -15.06 2.23
C GLU A 110 -36.40 -14.57 2.18
N GLY A 111 -36.00 -13.81 1.16
CA GLY A 111 -34.67 -13.21 1.03
C GLY A 111 -33.78 -13.84 -0.03
N ASN A 112 -32.47 -13.82 0.22
CA ASN A 112 -31.36 -14.30 -0.60
C ASN A 112 -30.78 -15.60 -0.03
N ALA A 113 -30.12 -16.39 -0.88
CA ALA A 113 -29.41 -17.59 -0.52
C ALA A 113 -28.07 -17.66 -1.25
N LEU A 114 -27.11 -18.38 -0.67
CA LEU A 114 -25.87 -18.72 -1.34
C LEU A 114 -26.18 -19.82 -2.35
N ALA A 115 -26.07 -19.50 -3.64
CA ALA A 115 -26.05 -20.50 -4.70
C ALA A 115 -24.64 -21.08 -4.82
N ILE A 116 -24.54 -22.41 -4.76
CA ILE A 116 -23.30 -23.14 -4.98
C ILE A 116 -23.48 -24.06 -6.20
N THR A 117 -22.96 -23.64 -7.35
CA THR A 117 -23.12 -24.33 -8.63
C THR A 117 -21.93 -25.24 -8.88
N GLN A 118 -22.13 -26.54 -9.10
CA GLN A 118 -21.00 -27.42 -9.41
C GLN A 118 -20.54 -27.24 -10.85
N THR A 119 -19.28 -26.84 -11.07
CA THR A 119 -18.73 -26.51 -12.41
C THR A 119 -17.90 -27.65 -13.03
N ARG A 120 -17.42 -28.62 -12.22
CA ARG A 120 -16.60 -29.75 -12.71
C ARG A 120 -17.01 -31.10 -12.13
N GLY A 121 -16.73 -32.17 -12.89
CA GLY A 121 -17.09 -33.56 -12.55
C GLY A 121 -15.99 -34.37 -11.84
N ALA A 122 -16.43 -35.40 -11.12
CA ALA A 122 -15.70 -36.46 -10.41
C ALA A 122 -14.75 -36.00 -9.27
N ASN A 123 -15.07 -36.43 -8.04
CA ASN A 123 -14.29 -36.14 -6.83
C ASN A 123 -14.12 -34.63 -6.55
N SER A 124 -15.17 -33.85 -6.78
CA SER A 124 -15.27 -32.44 -6.40
C SER A 124 -15.36 -32.29 -4.87
N TYR A 125 -14.20 -32.35 -4.23
CA TYR A 125 -14.02 -32.06 -2.80
C TYR A 125 -13.42 -30.67 -2.65
N GLY A 126 -14.04 -29.86 -1.80
CA GLY A 126 -13.54 -28.56 -1.40
C GLY A 126 -14.46 -28.00 -0.32
N ASP A 127 -13.87 -27.25 0.59
CA ASP A 127 -14.59 -26.45 1.56
C ASP A 127 -14.39 -24.97 1.28
N VAL A 128 -15.49 -24.21 1.43
CA VAL A 128 -15.44 -22.75 1.45
C VAL A 128 -15.64 -22.27 2.88
N ASP A 129 -14.77 -21.35 3.25
CA ASP A 129 -14.76 -20.70 4.53
C ASP A 129 -15.54 -19.39 4.47
N PHE A 130 -16.73 -19.41 5.09
CA PHE A 130 -17.55 -18.22 5.33
C PHE A 130 -17.12 -17.60 6.64
N VAL A 131 -16.37 -16.50 6.54
CA VAL A 131 -15.75 -15.88 7.69
C VAL A 131 -16.74 -14.91 8.35
N LEU A 132 -17.64 -15.46 9.17
CA LEU A 132 -18.86 -14.81 9.66
C LEU A 132 -18.67 -13.51 10.42
N SER A 133 -17.53 -13.33 11.08
CA SER A 133 -17.25 -12.03 11.69
C SER A 133 -17.34 -10.90 10.65
N ASN A 134 -17.17 -11.18 9.35
CA ASN A 134 -17.22 -10.19 8.26
C ASN A 134 -18.50 -9.35 8.14
N ILE A 135 -19.53 -9.65 8.94
CA ILE A 135 -20.85 -9.02 8.87
C ILE A 135 -21.24 -8.53 10.28
N GLU A 136 -21.30 -7.20 10.44
CA GLU A 136 -21.47 -6.50 11.74
C GLU A 136 -22.83 -6.75 12.41
N THR A 137 -23.83 -7.20 11.66
CA THR A 137 -25.19 -7.50 12.11
C THR A 137 -25.35 -8.89 12.72
N LEU A 138 -24.36 -9.79 12.56
CA LEU A 138 -24.44 -11.17 13.03
C LEU A 138 -24.10 -11.32 14.51
N ASN A 139 -24.91 -12.10 15.23
CA ASN A 139 -24.67 -12.44 16.62
C ASN A 139 -23.87 -13.75 16.73
N THR A 140 -22.54 -13.64 16.75
CA THR A 140 -21.63 -14.80 16.83
C THR A 140 -21.62 -15.49 18.20
N ASN A 141 -22.21 -14.87 19.23
CA ASN A 141 -22.35 -15.47 20.56
C ASN A 141 -23.60 -16.37 20.61
N VAL A 142 -23.39 -17.67 20.77
CA VAL A 142 -24.45 -18.69 20.78
C VAL A 142 -24.29 -19.65 21.96
N VAL A 143 -23.73 -19.14 23.07
CA VAL A 143 -23.55 -19.87 24.33
C VAL A 143 -24.89 -20.44 24.80
N GLY A 144 -24.91 -21.73 25.12
CA GLY A 144 -26.12 -22.48 25.50
C GLY A 144 -26.87 -23.14 24.34
N ALA A 145 -26.37 -23.01 23.10
CA ALA A 145 -26.83 -23.85 22.00
C ALA A 145 -26.57 -25.33 22.27
N THR A 146 -27.45 -26.18 21.73
CA THR A 146 -27.39 -27.64 21.86
C THR A 146 -27.40 -28.35 20.51
N GLU A 147 -27.93 -27.70 19.47
CA GLU A 147 -28.02 -28.23 18.11
C GLU A 147 -27.73 -27.10 17.10
N MET A 148 -27.17 -27.43 15.95
CA MET A 148 -26.97 -26.50 14.82
C MET A 148 -27.94 -26.87 13.69
N CYS A 149 -28.44 -25.87 12.98
CA CYS A 149 -29.32 -26.02 11.82
C CYS A 149 -28.92 -25.13 10.64
N PHE A 150 -29.28 -25.54 9.43
CA PHE A 150 -29.16 -24.75 8.21
C PHE A 150 -30.21 -25.17 7.18
N TYR A 151 -30.66 -24.24 6.35
CA TYR A 151 -31.59 -24.50 5.25
C TYR A 151 -30.83 -24.94 4.00
N ILE A 152 -31.43 -25.88 3.25
CA ILE A 152 -30.99 -26.30 1.92
C ILE A 152 -32.17 -26.35 0.97
N ASP A 153 -31.97 -25.85 -0.24
CA ASP A 153 -32.70 -26.24 -1.43
C ASP A 153 -31.75 -26.93 -2.43
N ALA A 154 -31.97 -28.24 -2.63
CA ALA A 154 -31.28 -29.08 -3.59
C ALA A 154 -32.22 -29.55 -4.72
N SER A 155 -33.21 -28.73 -5.10
CA SER A 155 -34.22 -29.08 -6.13
C SER A 155 -33.70 -29.17 -7.56
N GLU A 156 -32.56 -28.55 -7.87
CA GLU A 156 -31.88 -28.73 -9.15
C GLU A 156 -31.10 -30.06 -9.22
N ILE A 157 -30.88 -30.71 -8.06
CA ILE A 157 -30.06 -31.91 -7.99
C ILE A 157 -30.87 -33.17 -8.31
N GLU A 158 -30.32 -33.98 -9.22
CA GLU A 158 -30.98 -35.18 -9.74
C GLU A 158 -30.38 -36.51 -9.26
N SER A 159 -29.26 -36.49 -8.52
CA SER A 159 -28.62 -37.67 -7.92
C SER A 159 -29.06 -37.92 -6.47
N GLU A 160 -28.72 -39.11 -5.96
CA GLU A 160 -28.87 -39.48 -4.54
C GLU A 160 -27.59 -39.19 -3.71
N ASN A 161 -26.55 -38.60 -4.31
CA ASN A 161 -25.19 -38.52 -3.75
C ASN A 161 -24.76 -37.12 -3.29
N VAL A 162 -25.70 -36.21 -3.00
CA VAL A 162 -25.35 -34.90 -2.43
C VAL A 162 -24.95 -35.08 -0.97
N GLY A 163 -23.67 -34.82 -0.68
CA GLY A 163 -23.19 -34.68 0.69
C GLY A 163 -23.07 -33.19 1.04
N ILE A 164 -23.53 -32.81 2.24
CA ILE A 164 -23.14 -31.55 2.87
C ILE A 164 -22.50 -31.80 4.24
N LYS A 165 -21.53 -30.96 4.61
CA LYS A 165 -20.90 -30.94 5.92
C LYS A 165 -20.60 -29.49 6.30
N VAL A 166 -21.18 -29.00 7.39
CA VAL A 166 -20.93 -27.66 7.93
C VAL A 166 -20.14 -27.80 9.23
N ASN A 167 -18.93 -27.26 9.23
CA ASN A 167 -18.03 -27.21 10.38
C ASN A 167 -17.87 -25.74 10.80
N PHE A 168 -17.28 -25.46 11.96
CA PHE A 168 -17.07 -24.09 12.37
C PHE A 168 -15.79 -23.89 13.19
N GLU A 169 -15.32 -22.65 13.21
CA GLU A 169 -14.28 -22.18 14.13
C GLU A 169 -14.91 -21.28 15.19
N GLU A 170 -14.48 -21.45 16.44
CA GLU A 170 -14.86 -20.57 17.56
C GLU A 170 -13.63 -20.01 18.30
N GLY A 171 -13.81 -18.88 18.97
CA GLY A 171 -12.84 -18.33 19.92
C GLY A 171 -13.14 -18.77 21.36
N ASP A 172 -12.14 -19.35 22.03
CA ASP A 172 -12.20 -19.65 23.46
C ASP A 172 -12.15 -18.36 24.32
N PRO A 173 -12.48 -18.42 25.62
CA PRO A 173 -12.44 -17.25 26.52
C PRO A 173 -11.05 -16.59 26.71
N SER A 174 -9.98 -17.15 26.13
CA SER A 174 -8.64 -16.56 26.10
C SER A 174 -8.26 -15.96 24.74
N GLY A 175 -9.15 -16.04 23.74
CA GLY A 175 -8.94 -15.57 22.37
C GLY A 175 -8.24 -16.57 21.44
N VAL A 176 -8.13 -17.84 21.85
CA VAL A 176 -7.57 -18.91 21.01
C VAL A 176 -8.64 -19.51 20.11
N ARG A 177 -8.30 -19.72 18.83
CA ARG A 177 -9.18 -20.32 17.82
C ARG A 177 -9.19 -21.84 17.89
N GLU A 178 -10.38 -22.43 17.78
CA GLU A 178 -10.64 -23.86 17.80
C GLU A 178 -11.55 -24.30 16.65
N SER A 179 -11.15 -25.33 15.88
CA SER A 179 -11.92 -25.80 14.71
C SER A 179 -12.64 -27.12 14.99
N TRP A 180 -13.96 -27.15 14.80
CA TRP A 180 -14.86 -28.24 15.20
C TRP A 180 -15.54 -28.92 14.01
N ASN A 181 -15.35 -30.24 13.89
CA ASN A 181 -15.89 -31.09 12.82
C ASN A 181 -16.99 -32.03 13.34
N ILE A 182 -17.98 -32.36 12.50
CA ILE A 182 -18.98 -33.38 12.83
C ILE A 182 -18.36 -34.80 12.84
N LYS A 183 -18.70 -35.62 13.84
CA LYS A 183 -18.26 -37.02 13.99
C LYS A 183 -18.77 -37.90 12.86
N VAL A 184 -18.04 -38.98 12.55
CA VAL A 184 -18.49 -40.07 11.67
C VAL A 184 -19.63 -40.85 12.35
N GLY A 185 -20.73 -41.12 11.62
CA GLY A 185 -21.91 -41.80 12.17
C GLY A 185 -22.79 -40.93 13.08
N ALA A 186 -22.58 -39.62 13.11
CA ALA A 186 -23.43 -38.67 13.83
C ALA A 186 -24.85 -38.64 13.23
N GLN A 187 -25.88 -38.63 14.08
CA GLN A 187 -27.26 -38.48 13.62
C GLN A 187 -27.54 -37.04 13.16
N ALA A 188 -28.08 -36.91 11.95
CA ALA A 188 -28.62 -35.68 11.41
C ALA A 188 -30.11 -35.87 11.10
N ARG A 189 -30.92 -34.89 11.46
CA ARG A 189 -32.37 -34.87 11.27
C ARG A 189 -32.67 -33.94 10.10
N LEU A 190 -33.44 -34.44 9.14
CA LEU A 190 -33.85 -33.69 7.96
C LEU A 190 -35.32 -33.29 8.16
N TYR A 191 -35.62 -32.02 7.98
CA TYR A 191 -36.94 -31.43 8.12
C TYR A 191 -37.38 -30.84 6.77
N PRO A 192 -37.95 -31.66 5.87
CA PRO A 192 -38.44 -31.17 4.59
C PRO A 192 -39.60 -30.17 4.76
N LEU A 193 -39.68 -29.16 3.90
CA LEU A 193 -40.84 -28.26 3.82
C LEU A 193 -42.15 -29.01 3.50
N SER A 194 -42.09 -30.21 2.92
CA SER A 194 -43.24 -31.10 2.70
C SER A 194 -43.80 -31.75 3.97
N GLY A 195 -43.12 -31.61 5.11
CA GLY A 195 -43.65 -31.88 6.45
C GLY A 195 -43.35 -33.25 7.08
N GLU A 196 -42.84 -34.24 6.33
CA GLU A 196 -42.45 -35.54 6.88
C GLU A 196 -40.95 -35.57 7.24
N LYS A 197 -40.63 -35.41 8.53
CA LYS A 197 -39.25 -35.47 9.05
C LYS A 197 -38.62 -36.85 8.78
N THR A 198 -37.38 -36.85 8.30
CA THR A 198 -36.54 -38.06 8.19
C THR A 198 -35.26 -37.93 9.01
N GLU A 199 -34.56 -39.04 9.22
CA GLU A 199 -33.28 -39.08 9.93
C GLU A 199 -32.24 -39.83 9.10
N THR A 200 -31.01 -39.33 9.13
CA THR A 200 -29.85 -39.88 8.42
C THR A 200 -28.63 -39.86 9.35
N VAL A 201 -27.53 -40.44 8.90
CA VAL A 201 -26.24 -40.40 9.62
C VAL A 201 -25.14 -39.89 8.72
N THR A 202 -24.14 -39.23 9.30
CA THR A 202 -22.93 -38.87 8.57
C THR A 202 -22.16 -40.11 8.12
N ASP A 203 -21.65 -40.07 6.90
CA ASP A 203 -20.88 -41.18 6.33
C ASP A 203 -19.41 -41.21 6.81
N GLY A 204 -18.61 -42.12 6.24
CA GLY A 204 -17.19 -42.27 6.57
C GLY A 204 -16.31 -41.05 6.24
N ALA A 205 -16.81 -40.12 5.40
CA ALA A 205 -16.20 -38.83 5.10
C ALA A 205 -16.89 -37.66 5.84
N ARG A 206 -17.77 -37.97 6.82
CA ARG A 206 -18.50 -37.03 7.68
C ARG A 206 -19.63 -36.24 7.00
N TYR A 207 -19.99 -36.56 5.76
CA TYR A 207 -21.06 -35.85 5.04
C TYR A 207 -22.45 -36.33 5.47
N VAL A 208 -23.37 -35.38 5.66
CA VAL A 208 -24.82 -35.63 5.73
C VAL A 208 -25.33 -35.80 4.31
N ASN A 209 -25.87 -36.97 3.98
CA ASN A 209 -26.45 -37.22 2.65
C ASN A 209 -27.85 -36.60 2.55
N ILE A 210 -28.02 -35.74 1.56
CA ILE A 210 -29.24 -34.99 1.28
C ILE A 210 -30.05 -35.71 0.19
N PRO A 211 -31.34 -36.03 0.43
CA PRO A 211 -32.19 -36.67 -0.57
C PRO A 211 -32.34 -35.86 -1.86
N LYS A 212 -32.50 -36.55 -2.99
CA LYS A 212 -32.84 -35.94 -4.28
C LYS A 212 -34.03 -34.98 -4.13
N GLY A 213 -33.87 -33.74 -4.59
CA GLY A 213 -34.93 -32.73 -4.57
C GLY A 213 -35.32 -32.22 -3.17
N PHE A 214 -34.49 -32.43 -2.15
CA PHE A 214 -34.75 -31.96 -0.80
C PHE A 214 -34.84 -30.43 -0.73
N LYS A 215 -35.86 -29.94 -0.02
CA LYS A 215 -35.98 -28.55 0.44
C LYS A 215 -36.32 -28.54 1.92
N GLY A 216 -35.54 -27.85 2.75
CA GLY A 216 -35.81 -27.73 4.18
C GLY A 216 -34.54 -27.69 5.04
N TYR A 217 -34.71 -27.92 6.35
CA TYR A 217 -33.63 -27.77 7.32
C TYR A 217 -32.90 -29.08 7.62
N VAL A 218 -31.58 -29.01 7.71
CA VAL A 218 -30.71 -30.06 8.25
C VAL A 218 -30.34 -29.68 9.68
N VAL A 219 -30.42 -30.61 10.63
CA VAL A 219 -30.21 -30.32 12.06
C VAL A 219 -29.46 -31.44 12.77
N TYR A 220 -28.41 -31.13 13.52
CA TYR A 220 -27.68 -32.10 14.34
C TYR A 220 -27.20 -31.54 15.69
N SER A 221 -27.02 -32.45 16.65
CA SER A 221 -26.56 -32.12 18.01
C SER A 221 -25.10 -31.68 18.02
N LEU A 222 -24.79 -30.64 18.79
CA LEU A 222 -23.42 -30.17 19.02
C LEU A 222 -22.59 -31.15 19.85
N SER A 223 -23.23 -32.04 20.63
CA SER A 223 -22.54 -33.19 21.25
C SER A 223 -21.90 -34.13 20.22
N SER A 224 -22.33 -34.06 18.96
CA SER A 224 -21.80 -34.84 17.85
C SER A 224 -20.60 -34.17 17.16
N MET A 225 -20.12 -33.01 17.64
CA MET A 225 -18.87 -32.39 17.17
C MET A 225 -17.65 -32.96 17.88
N GLU A 226 -16.50 -32.93 17.21
CA GLU A 226 -15.16 -33.16 17.77
C GLU A 226 -14.16 -32.13 17.21
N LYS A 227 -13.24 -31.70 18.08
CA LYS A 227 -12.15 -30.79 17.73
C LYS A 227 -11.23 -31.48 16.71
N TYR A 228 -10.88 -30.76 15.65
CA TYR A 228 -10.02 -31.23 14.55
C TYR A 228 -8.66 -30.53 14.55
N TRP A 229 -8.61 -29.27 14.97
CA TRP A 229 -7.39 -28.47 15.08
C TRP A 229 -7.49 -27.46 16.23
N GLU A 230 -6.35 -27.13 16.83
CA GLU A 230 -6.20 -26.08 17.86
C GLU A 230 -4.80 -25.45 17.78
N SER A 231 -4.68 -24.19 18.20
CA SER A 231 -3.39 -23.51 18.37
C SER A 231 -3.27 -22.86 19.75
N GLY A 232 -2.96 -23.67 20.77
CA GLY A 232 -2.61 -23.18 22.12
C GLY A 232 -3.73 -23.20 23.16
N ALA A 233 -4.85 -23.87 22.87
CA ALA A 233 -5.99 -23.98 23.76
C ALA A 233 -5.70 -24.79 25.05
N SER A 234 -6.57 -24.61 26.07
CA SER A 234 -6.40 -25.22 27.39
C SER A 234 -7.52 -26.17 27.82
N ASN A 235 -8.60 -26.29 27.04
CA ASN A 235 -9.73 -27.16 27.32
C ASN A 235 -10.22 -27.89 26.03
N ASN A 236 -11.11 -28.88 26.18
CA ASN A 236 -11.76 -29.58 25.05
C ASN A 236 -13.29 -29.41 25.17
N VAL A 237 -13.73 -28.17 25.37
CA VAL A 237 -15.12 -27.77 25.62
C VAL A 237 -15.55 -26.87 24.48
N LEU A 238 -16.78 -27.07 24.01
CA LEU A 238 -17.41 -26.21 23.03
C LEU A 238 -17.94 -24.98 23.76
N ASP A 239 -17.29 -23.82 23.62
CA ASP A 239 -17.57 -22.63 24.44
C ASP A 239 -18.63 -21.71 23.79
N LEU A 240 -18.69 -21.63 22.46
CA LEU A 240 -19.67 -20.90 21.64
C LEU A 240 -19.80 -19.40 21.95
N THR A 241 -18.75 -18.82 22.54
CA THR A 241 -18.66 -17.41 22.91
C THR A 241 -18.54 -16.48 21.69
N ASP A 242 -17.86 -16.93 20.63
CA ASP A 242 -17.69 -16.23 19.37
C ASP A 242 -17.43 -17.23 18.24
N VAL A 243 -18.45 -17.54 17.42
CA VAL A 243 -18.32 -18.40 16.23
C VAL A 243 -17.82 -17.56 15.05
N HIS A 244 -16.53 -17.67 14.73
CA HIS A 244 -15.83 -16.81 13.78
C HIS A 244 -16.02 -17.18 12.31
N GLN A 245 -16.22 -18.46 11.99
CA GLN A 245 -16.18 -19.00 10.63
C GLN A 245 -17.03 -20.26 10.50
N LEU A 246 -17.69 -20.44 9.35
CA LEU A 246 -18.28 -21.71 8.93
C LEU A 246 -17.48 -22.29 7.75
N MET A 247 -17.08 -23.56 7.83
CA MET A 247 -16.51 -24.28 6.69
C MET A 247 -17.62 -25.11 6.04
N ILE A 248 -18.07 -24.73 4.85
CA ILE A 248 -19.13 -25.41 4.11
C ILE A 248 -18.50 -26.33 3.07
N ASN A 249 -18.63 -27.64 3.32
CA ASN A 249 -18.13 -28.70 2.46
C ASN A 249 -19.31 -29.24 1.63
N LEU A 250 -19.21 -29.25 0.31
CA LEU A 250 -20.12 -29.99 -0.56
C LEU A 250 -19.45 -31.23 -1.16
N ARG A 251 -20.28 -32.17 -1.58
CA ARG A 251 -19.92 -33.30 -2.43
C ARG A 251 -21.04 -33.55 -3.43
N GLY A 252 -20.72 -33.56 -4.71
CA GLY A 252 -21.59 -34.01 -5.78
C GLY A 252 -20.95 -35.07 -6.67
N ASP A 253 -21.69 -35.52 -7.68
CA ASP A 253 -21.21 -36.39 -8.75
C ASP A 253 -21.37 -35.72 -10.13
N ASN A 254 -21.00 -36.40 -11.21
CA ASN A 254 -21.03 -35.83 -12.56
C ASN A 254 -22.42 -35.40 -13.03
N SER A 255 -23.50 -35.94 -12.44
CA SER A 255 -24.87 -35.56 -12.82
C SER A 255 -25.34 -34.24 -12.20
N ASN A 256 -24.52 -33.65 -11.32
CA ASN A 256 -24.77 -32.38 -10.66
C ASN A 256 -24.03 -31.19 -11.30
N VAL A 257 -23.18 -31.43 -12.31
CA VAL A 257 -22.49 -30.35 -13.04
C VAL A 257 -23.53 -29.43 -13.71
N GLY A 258 -23.36 -28.12 -13.58
CA GLY A 258 -24.29 -27.09 -14.04
C GLY A 258 -25.54 -26.89 -13.17
N LYS A 259 -25.58 -27.47 -11.96
CA LYS A 259 -26.72 -27.35 -11.03
C LYS A 259 -26.29 -26.76 -9.69
N SER A 260 -27.22 -26.03 -9.08
CA SER A 260 -27.00 -25.30 -7.84
C SER A 260 -27.57 -26.06 -6.63
N VAL A 261 -26.84 -26.01 -5.51
CA VAL A 261 -27.43 -26.16 -4.17
C VAL A 261 -27.54 -24.77 -3.57
N TYR A 262 -28.72 -24.38 -3.11
CA TYR A 262 -28.93 -23.13 -2.39
C TYR A 262 -28.86 -23.38 -0.89
N LEU A 263 -28.09 -22.56 -0.17
CA LEU A 263 -27.92 -22.66 1.28
C LEU A 263 -28.15 -21.31 1.94
N ASP A 264 -28.81 -21.36 3.10
CA ASP A 264 -29.43 -20.19 3.74
C ASP A 264 -29.64 -20.48 5.24
N ASN A 265 -29.95 -19.44 6.03
CA ASN A 265 -30.49 -19.54 7.39
C ASN A 265 -29.69 -20.50 8.31
N VAL A 266 -28.37 -20.31 8.39
CA VAL A 266 -27.53 -21.08 9.32
C VAL A 266 -27.70 -20.51 10.73
N GLY A 267 -27.93 -21.37 11.70
CA GLY A 267 -28.23 -20.95 13.07
C GLY A 267 -28.14 -22.06 14.11
N PHE A 268 -28.43 -21.67 15.35
CA PHE A 268 -28.25 -22.50 16.53
C PHE A 268 -29.54 -22.60 17.36
N LEU A 269 -29.84 -23.80 17.85
CA LEU A 269 -31.02 -24.12 18.67
C LEU A 269 -30.60 -24.29 20.13
N GLY A 270 -31.23 -23.54 21.04
CA GLY A 270 -30.92 -23.61 22.47
C GLY A 270 -31.64 -22.57 23.32
N ALA A 271 -31.10 -22.39 24.51
CA ALA A 271 -31.44 -21.33 25.45
C ALA A 271 -30.14 -20.66 25.90
N ASP A 272 -30.18 -19.40 26.28
CA ASP A 272 -28.99 -18.67 26.75
C ASP A 272 -28.53 -19.13 28.15
N VAL A 273 -27.48 -18.47 28.65
CA VAL A 273 -26.88 -18.76 29.97
C VAL A 273 -27.83 -18.48 31.15
N GLU A 274 -28.89 -17.70 30.96
CA GLU A 274 -29.93 -17.46 31.98
C GLU A 274 -31.08 -18.49 31.89
N GLY A 275 -31.09 -19.30 30.83
CA GLY A 275 -32.09 -20.33 30.54
C GLY A 275 -33.27 -19.82 29.73
N GLU A 276 -33.21 -18.59 29.20
CA GLU A 276 -34.24 -18.04 28.32
C GLU A 276 -34.04 -18.58 26.88
N PRO A 277 -35.11 -19.00 26.17
CA PRO A 277 -34.99 -19.49 24.80
C PRO A 277 -34.40 -18.42 23.88
N PHE A 278 -33.55 -18.84 22.94
CA PHE A 278 -33.00 -17.92 21.93
C PHE A 278 -34.10 -17.13 21.20
N THR A 279 -33.81 -15.85 20.94
CA THR A 279 -34.75 -14.86 20.39
C THR A 279 -35.37 -15.32 19.07
N LEU A 280 -36.67 -15.12 18.93
CA LEU A 280 -37.47 -15.60 17.81
C LEU A 280 -37.19 -14.82 16.51
N VAL A 281 -36.82 -15.55 15.44
CA VAL A 281 -37.07 -15.12 14.06
C VAL A 281 -38.27 -15.92 13.56
N GLU A 282 -39.45 -15.28 13.47
CA GLU A 282 -40.68 -15.88 12.97
C GLU A 282 -40.86 -15.56 11.47
N GLN A 283 -40.09 -16.23 10.61
CA GLN A 283 -40.31 -16.27 9.16
C GLN A 283 -40.43 -17.72 8.69
N ASP A 284 -41.65 -18.09 8.30
CA ASP A 284 -42.07 -19.25 7.51
C ASP A 284 -41.51 -20.67 7.83
N TYR A 285 -42.10 -21.26 8.89
CA TYR A 285 -42.38 -22.72 9.08
C TYR A 285 -41.26 -23.63 9.66
N PRO A 286 -41.58 -24.74 10.38
CA PRO A 286 -42.66 -25.02 11.32
C PRO A 286 -42.15 -25.11 12.78
N ASN A 287 -42.43 -24.09 13.62
CA ASN A 287 -42.22 -24.11 15.08
C ASN A 287 -40.78 -24.35 15.61
N MET A 288 -39.74 -24.38 14.76
CA MET A 288 -38.36 -24.42 15.22
C MET A 288 -37.91 -23.02 15.67
N LYS A 289 -37.29 -22.92 16.84
CA LYS A 289 -36.86 -21.65 17.46
C LYS A 289 -35.35 -21.62 17.58
N PHE A 290 -34.69 -20.84 16.72
CA PHE A 290 -33.23 -20.79 16.63
C PHE A 290 -32.74 -19.33 16.52
N ARG A 291 -31.51 -19.10 16.98
CA ARG A 291 -30.77 -17.87 16.73
C ARG A 291 -30.13 -17.99 15.35
N VAL A 292 -30.52 -17.12 14.40
CA VAL A 292 -29.83 -17.00 13.12
C VAL A 292 -28.41 -16.51 13.40
N LEU A 293 -27.43 -17.26 12.88
CA LEU A 293 -26.01 -16.96 12.98
C LEU A 293 -25.50 -16.33 11.68
N TRP A 294 -26.03 -16.78 10.53
CA TRP A 294 -25.67 -16.26 9.22
C TRP A 294 -26.86 -16.33 8.26
N ASP A 295 -27.07 -15.21 7.56
CA ASP A 295 -28.07 -14.94 6.54
C ASP A 295 -27.35 -14.21 5.38
N VAL A 296 -27.82 -14.43 4.16
CA VAL A 296 -27.25 -13.87 2.92
C VAL A 296 -27.87 -12.51 2.58
N GLU A 297 -28.92 -12.08 3.27
CA GLU A 297 -29.55 -10.76 3.09
C GLU A 297 -28.56 -9.58 3.15
N ASP A 298 -27.53 -9.66 3.99
CA ASP A 298 -26.53 -8.61 4.18
C ASP A 298 -25.32 -8.68 3.23
N VAL A 299 -25.37 -9.52 2.19
CA VAL A 299 -24.27 -9.70 1.22
C VAL A 299 -24.68 -9.16 -0.16
N VAL A 300 -23.83 -8.35 -0.80
CA VAL A 300 -24.05 -7.87 -2.17
C VAL A 300 -23.68 -8.96 -3.18
N GLY A 301 -24.60 -9.21 -4.11
CA GLY A 301 -24.51 -10.28 -5.09
C GLY A 301 -23.96 -9.85 -6.44
N GLU A 302 -22.65 -10.00 -6.62
CA GLU A 302 -22.01 -10.38 -7.89
C GLU A 302 -20.55 -10.80 -7.59
N ILE A 303 -20.06 -11.85 -8.27
CA ILE A 303 -18.63 -12.27 -8.27
C ILE A 303 -18.00 -12.08 -9.66
N SER A 304 -18.81 -11.79 -10.68
CA SER A 304 -18.37 -11.60 -12.06
C SER A 304 -17.67 -10.26 -12.27
N THR A 305 -16.47 -10.10 -11.72
CA THR A 305 -15.49 -9.17 -12.31
C THR A 305 -14.91 -9.83 -13.57
N LEU A 306 -14.44 -9.04 -14.55
CA LEU A 306 -13.74 -9.57 -15.74
C LEU A 306 -12.55 -10.50 -15.36
N SER A 307 -11.88 -10.22 -14.25
CA SER A 307 -10.79 -11.03 -13.69
C SER A 307 -11.21 -12.40 -13.16
N SER A 308 -12.48 -12.61 -12.79
CA SER A 308 -12.97 -13.89 -12.28
C SER A 308 -13.16 -14.93 -13.41
N ILE A 309 -13.46 -14.50 -14.63
CA ILE A 309 -13.71 -15.38 -15.79
C ILE A 309 -12.45 -15.69 -16.60
N ILE A 310 -11.43 -14.82 -16.52
CA ILE A 310 -10.13 -14.98 -17.19
C ILE A 310 -9.24 -15.95 -16.41
N ASN A 311 -8.63 -16.91 -17.11
CA ASN A 311 -7.47 -17.66 -16.64
C ASN A 311 -6.25 -17.31 -17.52
N ASP A 312 -5.09 -17.01 -16.90
CA ASP A 312 -3.81 -16.84 -17.58
C ASP A 312 -2.86 -18.00 -17.23
N TYR A 313 -2.88 -19.05 -18.04
CA TYR A 313 -2.03 -20.23 -17.85
C TYR A 313 -0.60 -20.06 -18.40
N PHE A 314 -0.33 -19.02 -19.22
CA PHE A 314 0.91 -18.91 -20.01
C PHE A 314 1.63 -17.56 -19.91
N GLY A 315 1.16 -16.64 -19.07
CA GLY A 315 1.82 -15.37 -18.75
C GLY A 315 1.41 -14.20 -19.65
N ALA A 316 0.21 -14.22 -20.22
CA ALA A 316 -0.34 -13.11 -21.00
C ALA A 316 -0.34 -11.78 -20.21
N TYR A 317 -0.61 -11.79 -18.90
CA TYR A 317 -0.55 -10.59 -18.05
C TYR A 317 0.86 -9.98 -17.94
N GLN A 318 1.92 -10.69 -18.34
CA GLN A 318 3.29 -10.16 -18.39
C GLN A 318 3.53 -9.28 -19.64
N HIS A 319 2.62 -9.32 -20.61
CA HIS A 319 2.80 -8.71 -21.94
C HIS A 319 1.59 -7.90 -22.42
N PHE A 320 0.40 -8.15 -21.85
CA PHE A 320 -0.86 -7.50 -22.19
C PHE A 320 -1.68 -7.21 -20.91
N ALA A 321 -2.34 -6.06 -20.87
CA ALA A 321 -3.36 -5.73 -19.88
C ALA A 321 -4.76 -5.93 -20.47
N PHE A 322 -5.73 -6.28 -19.62
CA PHE A 322 -7.12 -6.59 -20.00
C PHE A 322 -8.08 -5.73 -19.18
N SER A 323 -8.98 -5.02 -19.86
CA SER A 323 -9.97 -4.13 -19.24
C SER A 323 -11.23 -4.03 -20.11
N THR A 324 -12.27 -3.37 -19.61
CA THR A 324 -13.46 -3.04 -20.39
C THR A 324 -13.41 -1.58 -20.84
N ASP A 325 -13.81 -1.30 -22.08
CA ASP A 325 -13.88 0.07 -22.61
C ASP A 325 -15.21 0.31 -23.35
N VAL A 326 -15.73 1.53 -23.21
CA VAL A 326 -17.05 1.98 -23.67
C VAL A 326 -16.93 2.53 -25.10
N ALA A 327 -17.94 2.28 -25.94
CA ALA A 327 -18.04 2.86 -27.30
C ALA A 327 -16.96 2.41 -28.32
N HIS A 328 -16.25 1.32 -28.02
CA HIS A 328 -15.39 0.61 -28.96
C HIS A 328 -15.99 -0.71 -29.50
N GLY A 329 -17.11 -1.19 -28.95
CA GLY A 329 -17.88 -2.34 -29.46
C GLY A 329 -18.88 -2.00 -30.57
N VAL A 330 -19.68 -2.99 -30.97
CA VAL A 330 -20.81 -2.80 -31.92
C VAL A 330 -22.08 -2.34 -31.18
N ASP A 331 -22.24 -2.75 -29.93
CA ASP A 331 -23.17 -2.15 -28.97
C ASP A 331 -22.58 -2.28 -27.54
N GLY A 332 -22.67 -1.23 -26.73
CA GLY A 332 -22.14 -1.22 -25.35
C GLY A 332 -20.61 -1.31 -25.20
N ASN A 333 -20.18 -2.11 -24.22
CA ASN A 333 -18.79 -2.28 -23.77
C ASN A 333 -18.00 -3.28 -24.63
N SER A 334 -16.68 -3.17 -24.62
CA SER A 334 -15.75 -4.05 -25.34
C SER A 334 -14.56 -4.45 -24.48
N LEU A 335 -13.90 -5.57 -24.80
CA LEU A 335 -12.68 -6.01 -24.12
C LEU A 335 -11.48 -5.29 -24.74
N ALA A 336 -10.93 -4.33 -24.02
CA ALA A 336 -9.67 -3.67 -24.38
C ALA A 336 -8.49 -4.55 -23.96
N ILE A 337 -7.64 -4.89 -24.93
CA ILE A 337 -6.39 -5.63 -24.72
C ILE A 337 -5.22 -4.75 -25.12
N THR A 338 -4.53 -4.20 -24.13
CA THR A 338 -3.44 -3.22 -24.30
C THR A 338 -2.09 -3.91 -24.21
N GLN A 339 -1.20 -3.75 -25.18
CA GLN A 339 0.15 -4.34 -25.08
C GLN A 339 1.03 -3.54 -24.11
N THR A 340 1.54 -4.17 -23.06
CA THR A 340 2.30 -3.51 -21.98
C THR A 340 3.82 -3.69 -22.06
N ALA A 341 4.31 -4.68 -22.83
CA ALA A 341 5.74 -5.00 -22.89
C ALA A 341 6.31 -5.12 -24.32
N THR A 342 7.61 -4.84 -24.46
CA THR A 342 8.37 -4.95 -25.73
C THR A 342 8.94 -6.36 -25.94
N ALA A 343 8.37 -7.10 -26.89
CA ALA A 343 8.95 -8.26 -27.56
C ALA A 343 8.05 -8.62 -28.77
N THR A 344 8.35 -9.71 -29.49
CA THR A 344 7.29 -10.46 -30.19
C THR A 344 6.39 -11.08 -29.13
N SER A 345 5.39 -10.32 -28.68
CA SER A 345 4.47 -10.69 -27.62
C SER A 345 3.62 -11.89 -28.05
N TYR A 346 3.64 -12.93 -27.23
CA TYR A 346 2.81 -14.11 -27.34
C TYR A 346 2.15 -14.34 -25.98
N GLY A 347 0.84 -14.47 -25.98
CA GLY A 347 0.06 -14.86 -24.83
C GLY A 347 -1.31 -15.31 -25.30
N ASP A 348 -1.80 -16.38 -24.69
CA ASP A 348 -3.18 -16.85 -24.78
C ASP A 348 -3.90 -16.60 -23.46
N VAL A 349 -5.15 -16.15 -23.57
CA VAL A 349 -6.03 -15.90 -22.43
C VAL A 349 -7.30 -16.70 -22.58
N ASP A 350 -7.61 -17.48 -21.55
CA ASP A 350 -8.74 -18.40 -21.51
C ASP A 350 -9.94 -17.74 -20.83
N PHE A 351 -10.95 -17.41 -21.63
CA PHE A 351 -12.25 -16.94 -21.17
C PHE A 351 -13.12 -18.16 -20.88
N VAL A 352 -13.26 -18.52 -19.60
CA VAL A 352 -13.99 -19.71 -19.17
C VAL A 352 -15.49 -19.39 -19.07
N LEU A 353 -16.18 -19.51 -20.20
CA LEU A 353 -17.61 -19.19 -20.35
C LEU A 353 -18.52 -19.98 -19.42
N SER A 354 -18.12 -21.20 -19.05
CA SER A 354 -18.81 -22.01 -18.03
C SER A 354 -18.80 -21.43 -16.60
N LYS A 355 -18.14 -20.28 -16.36
CA LYS A 355 -18.26 -19.45 -15.15
C LYS A 355 -19.34 -18.36 -15.26
N LEU A 356 -20.13 -18.33 -16.35
CA LEU A 356 -21.18 -17.33 -16.60
C LEU A 356 -22.52 -18.03 -16.87
N SER A 357 -23.43 -18.02 -15.89
CA SER A 357 -24.76 -18.64 -16.03
C SER A 357 -25.67 -17.95 -17.06
N SER A 358 -25.28 -16.77 -17.57
CA SER A 358 -25.99 -16.00 -18.59
C SER A 358 -25.61 -16.37 -20.04
N VAL A 359 -24.57 -17.20 -20.24
CA VAL A 359 -24.04 -17.56 -21.56
C VAL A 359 -24.67 -18.85 -22.09
N ASP A 360 -25.14 -18.81 -23.34
CA ASP A 360 -25.59 -19.99 -24.09
C ASP A 360 -24.36 -20.72 -24.67
N THR A 361 -24.07 -21.94 -24.19
CA THR A 361 -22.88 -22.72 -24.65
C THR A 361 -23.18 -23.69 -25.79
N ASP A 362 -24.43 -23.84 -26.23
CA ASP A 362 -24.80 -24.72 -27.35
C ASP A 362 -24.69 -23.97 -28.69
N MET A 363 -23.72 -24.35 -29.50
CA MET A 363 -23.49 -23.82 -30.86
C MET A 363 -23.69 -24.91 -31.92
N THR A 364 -24.41 -26.01 -31.61
CA THR A 364 -24.63 -27.12 -32.55
C THR A 364 -25.31 -26.63 -33.83
N GLY A 365 -24.72 -26.98 -34.98
CA GLY A 365 -25.18 -26.58 -36.31
C GLY A 365 -24.57 -25.27 -36.82
N ALA A 366 -23.66 -24.66 -36.06
CA ALA A 366 -22.78 -23.63 -36.59
C ALA A 366 -21.84 -24.15 -37.70
N THR A 367 -21.48 -23.25 -38.61
CA THR A 367 -20.60 -23.50 -39.76
C THR A 367 -19.38 -22.57 -39.81
N GLU A 368 -19.47 -21.39 -39.19
CA GLU A 368 -18.38 -20.42 -39.06
C GLU A 368 -18.36 -19.87 -37.64
N MET A 369 -17.20 -19.43 -37.16
CA MET A 369 -17.07 -18.58 -35.97
C MET A 369 -16.69 -17.17 -36.42
N ALA A 370 -17.21 -16.15 -35.74
CA ALA A 370 -16.88 -14.75 -35.97
C ALA A 370 -16.75 -13.96 -34.67
N PHE A 371 -16.06 -12.83 -34.75
CA PHE A 371 -15.90 -11.87 -33.66
C PHE A 371 -15.69 -10.47 -34.23
N TYR A 372 -16.08 -9.44 -33.48
CA TYR A 372 -15.74 -8.06 -33.79
C TYR A 372 -14.34 -7.72 -33.27
N ILE A 373 -13.65 -6.85 -34.01
CA ILE A 373 -12.37 -6.27 -33.62
C ILE A 373 -12.30 -4.79 -34.08
N ASP A 374 -11.91 -3.93 -33.15
CA ASP A 374 -11.45 -2.57 -33.43
C ASP A 374 -9.95 -2.49 -33.13
N ALA A 375 -9.17 -2.31 -34.19
CA ALA A 375 -7.72 -2.11 -34.17
C ALA A 375 -7.36 -0.68 -34.64
N SER A 376 -8.17 0.33 -34.30
CA SER A 376 -7.94 1.72 -34.73
C SER A 376 -6.74 2.42 -34.08
N GLU A 377 -6.32 1.98 -32.89
CA GLU A 377 -5.10 2.51 -32.24
C GLU A 377 -3.81 1.90 -32.77
N ILE A 378 -3.92 0.78 -33.48
CA ILE A 378 -2.81 0.00 -34.01
C ILE A 378 -2.18 0.73 -35.19
N GLU A 379 -0.88 0.94 -35.11
CA GLU A 379 -0.13 1.69 -36.12
C GLU A 379 0.70 0.81 -37.05
N SER A 380 0.80 -0.49 -36.79
CA SER A 380 1.56 -1.48 -37.55
C SER A 380 0.67 -2.41 -38.41
N GLU A 381 1.26 -3.09 -39.40
CA GLU A 381 0.56 -4.08 -40.24
C GLU A 381 0.61 -5.52 -39.68
N ASN A 382 1.18 -5.72 -38.47
CA ASN A 382 1.52 -7.05 -37.94
C ASN A 382 0.62 -7.54 -36.79
N VAL A 383 -0.53 -6.91 -36.54
CA VAL A 383 -1.47 -7.41 -35.51
C VAL A 383 -2.15 -8.68 -36.00
N GLY A 384 -1.76 -9.78 -35.37
CA GLY A 384 -2.35 -11.09 -35.58
C GLY A 384 -3.30 -11.43 -34.44
N ILE A 385 -4.52 -11.85 -34.78
CA ILE A 385 -5.48 -12.42 -33.82
C ILE A 385 -5.84 -13.86 -34.21
N LYS A 386 -6.05 -14.71 -33.20
CA LYS A 386 -6.56 -16.07 -33.36
C LYS A 386 -7.43 -16.41 -32.14
N ILE A 387 -8.67 -16.83 -32.37
CA ILE A 387 -9.54 -17.36 -31.31
C ILE A 387 -9.67 -18.87 -31.51
N ASN A 388 -9.29 -19.61 -30.47
CA ASN A 388 -9.54 -21.05 -30.31
C ASN A 388 -10.74 -21.25 -29.37
N PHE A 389 -11.26 -22.47 -29.30
CA PHE A 389 -12.27 -22.84 -28.31
C PHE A 389 -12.10 -24.28 -27.84
N GLU A 390 -12.68 -24.59 -26.68
CA GLU A 390 -12.84 -25.95 -26.17
C GLU A 390 -14.32 -26.28 -26.06
N GLU A 391 -14.70 -27.47 -26.53
CA GLU A 391 -16.05 -28.01 -26.40
C GLU A 391 -16.05 -29.33 -25.62
N SER A 392 -17.23 -29.88 -25.30
CA SER A 392 -17.40 -31.28 -24.91
C SER A 392 -18.13 -32.10 -25.98
N ASP A 393 -17.60 -33.29 -26.27
CA ASP A 393 -18.25 -34.26 -27.14
C ASP A 393 -19.56 -34.81 -26.51
N PRO A 394 -20.41 -35.54 -27.25
CA PRO A 394 -21.66 -36.10 -26.73
C PRO A 394 -21.49 -37.12 -25.58
N SER A 395 -20.27 -37.51 -25.22
CA SER A 395 -19.95 -38.34 -24.06
C SER A 395 -19.40 -37.56 -22.86
N GLY A 396 -19.18 -36.25 -23.00
CA GLY A 396 -18.66 -35.35 -21.98
C GLY A 396 -17.13 -35.27 -21.92
N VAL A 397 -16.43 -35.66 -23.00
CA VAL A 397 -14.98 -35.53 -23.13
C VAL A 397 -14.64 -34.17 -23.73
N ARG A 398 -13.74 -33.42 -23.08
CA ARG A 398 -13.30 -32.11 -23.56
C ARG A 398 -12.38 -32.20 -24.77
N GLU A 399 -12.63 -31.35 -25.76
CA GLU A 399 -11.89 -31.27 -27.02
C GLU A 399 -11.54 -29.81 -27.35
N SER A 400 -10.23 -29.48 -27.41
CA SER A 400 -9.75 -28.15 -27.79
C SER A 400 -9.44 -28.06 -29.29
N TRP A 401 -9.91 -26.99 -29.92
CA TRP A 401 -9.85 -26.77 -31.37
C TRP A 401 -9.10 -25.49 -31.74
N ASN A 402 -8.34 -25.55 -32.83
CA ASN A 402 -7.49 -24.47 -33.32
C ASN A 402 -7.53 -24.42 -34.85
N ILE A 403 -7.45 -23.22 -35.43
CA ILE A 403 -7.49 -23.03 -36.87
C ILE A 403 -6.22 -23.58 -37.55
N ARG A 404 -6.39 -24.25 -38.69
CA ARG A 404 -5.29 -24.79 -39.51
C ARG A 404 -4.49 -23.66 -40.15
N THR A 405 -3.17 -23.85 -40.31
CA THR A 405 -2.33 -22.91 -41.07
C THR A 405 -2.74 -22.82 -42.54
N ASN A 406 -2.50 -21.66 -43.17
CA ASN A 406 -2.90 -21.35 -44.56
C ASN A 406 -4.42 -21.56 -44.90
N SER A 407 -5.28 -21.46 -43.89
CA SER A 407 -6.74 -21.52 -44.04
C SER A 407 -7.32 -20.18 -44.50
N ASP A 408 -8.48 -20.23 -45.15
CA ASP A 408 -9.25 -19.03 -45.48
C ASP A 408 -9.97 -18.49 -44.24
N ALA A 409 -9.79 -17.19 -44.02
CA ALA A 409 -10.56 -16.35 -43.12
C ALA A 409 -11.06 -15.11 -43.89
N TRP A 410 -12.05 -14.41 -43.35
CA TRP A 410 -12.73 -13.30 -43.98
C TRP A 410 -12.77 -12.11 -43.04
N LEU A 411 -12.34 -10.95 -43.55
CA LEU A 411 -12.44 -9.67 -42.88
C LEU A 411 -13.64 -8.91 -43.46
N TYR A 412 -14.51 -8.39 -42.59
CA TYR A 412 -15.69 -7.61 -42.93
C TYR A 412 -15.57 -6.22 -42.30
N PRO A 413 -14.94 -5.23 -42.97
CA PRO A 413 -14.84 -3.88 -42.45
C PRO A 413 -16.24 -3.26 -42.29
N LEU A 414 -16.44 -2.45 -41.23
CA LEU A 414 -17.67 -1.69 -41.06
C LEU A 414 -17.93 -0.80 -42.29
N GLY A 415 -19.14 -0.89 -42.86
CA GLY A 415 -19.53 -0.19 -44.09
C GLY A 415 -18.82 -0.68 -45.38
N GLY A 416 -18.02 -1.74 -45.32
CA GLY A 416 -17.23 -2.28 -46.42
C GLY A 416 -17.74 -3.61 -47.01
N GLY A 417 -17.01 -4.11 -48.00
CA GLY A 417 -17.19 -5.47 -48.54
C GLY A 417 -16.18 -6.46 -47.94
N SER A 418 -16.49 -7.74 -47.99
CA SER A 418 -15.65 -8.81 -47.40
C SER A 418 -14.32 -8.99 -48.15
N VAL A 419 -13.22 -9.13 -47.41
CA VAL A 419 -11.87 -9.43 -47.92
C VAL A 419 -11.43 -10.81 -47.43
N ALA A 420 -11.11 -11.71 -48.35
CA ALA A 420 -10.51 -13.00 -48.00
C ALA A 420 -9.03 -12.83 -47.63
N VAL A 421 -8.62 -13.43 -46.51
CA VAL A 421 -7.24 -13.46 -46.01
C VAL A 421 -6.84 -14.89 -45.64
N LYS A 422 -5.53 -15.15 -45.54
CA LYS A 422 -4.99 -16.44 -45.13
C LYS A 422 -4.39 -16.36 -43.72
N THR A 423 -4.66 -17.36 -42.89
CA THR A 423 -3.93 -17.54 -41.62
C THR A 423 -2.44 -17.81 -41.89
N ASP A 424 -1.55 -17.20 -41.12
CA ASP A 424 -0.11 -17.37 -41.31
C ASP A 424 0.47 -18.69 -40.74
N GLY A 425 1.80 -18.81 -40.72
CA GLY A 425 2.50 -19.98 -40.17
C GLY A 425 2.34 -20.17 -38.65
N GLY A 426 1.97 -19.11 -37.92
CA GLY A 426 1.58 -19.15 -36.51
C GLY A 426 0.07 -19.32 -36.30
N ARG A 427 -0.70 -19.53 -37.38
CA ARG A 427 -2.18 -19.66 -37.40
C ARG A 427 -2.93 -18.35 -37.14
N TYR A 428 -2.25 -17.20 -37.16
CA TYR A 428 -2.89 -15.90 -36.91
C TYR A 428 -3.60 -15.36 -38.15
N VAL A 429 -4.77 -14.76 -37.96
CA VAL A 429 -5.41 -13.87 -38.94
C VAL A 429 -4.82 -12.47 -38.72
N ASN A 430 -4.08 -11.96 -39.71
CA ASN A 430 -3.55 -10.60 -39.65
C ASN A 430 -4.63 -9.59 -40.07
N VAL A 431 -4.91 -8.61 -39.21
CA VAL A 431 -5.85 -7.52 -39.51
C VAL A 431 -5.09 -6.29 -40.03
N PRO A 432 -5.62 -5.56 -41.04
CA PRO A 432 -5.00 -4.33 -41.53
C PRO A 432 -4.89 -3.26 -40.44
N LYS A 433 -3.89 -2.37 -40.60
CA LYS A 433 -3.79 -1.13 -39.81
C LYS A 433 -5.13 -0.38 -39.80
N GLY A 434 -5.62 -0.02 -38.62
CA GLY A 434 -6.86 0.75 -38.47
C GLY A 434 -8.14 -0.02 -38.79
N PHE A 435 -8.11 -1.35 -38.87
CA PHE A 435 -9.29 -2.15 -39.18
C PHE A 435 -10.33 -2.06 -38.06
N LYS A 436 -11.58 -1.73 -38.43
CA LYS A 436 -12.78 -1.89 -37.59
C LYS A 436 -13.76 -2.79 -38.31
N GLY A 437 -14.24 -3.84 -37.65
CA GLY A 437 -15.22 -4.77 -38.21
C GLY A 437 -15.01 -6.18 -37.74
N TYR A 438 -15.59 -7.13 -38.46
CA TYR A 438 -15.64 -8.52 -38.02
C TYR A 438 -14.62 -9.40 -38.73
N VAL A 439 -14.06 -10.35 -38.01
CA VAL A 439 -13.28 -11.48 -38.55
C VAL A 439 -14.16 -12.71 -38.48
N ALA A 440 -14.21 -13.51 -39.54
CA ALA A 440 -14.89 -14.82 -39.53
C ALA A 440 -14.07 -15.90 -40.24
N TYR A 441 -14.24 -17.15 -39.85
CA TYR A 441 -13.65 -18.29 -40.54
C TYR A 441 -14.50 -19.56 -40.40
N SER A 442 -14.43 -20.41 -41.42
CA SER A 442 -15.14 -21.69 -41.46
C SER A 442 -14.64 -22.64 -40.38
N LEU A 443 -15.57 -23.26 -39.66
CA LEU A 443 -15.27 -24.31 -38.69
C LEU A 443 -14.68 -25.57 -39.35
N SER A 444 -14.93 -25.77 -40.65
CA SER A 444 -14.24 -26.81 -41.44
C SER A 444 -12.71 -26.65 -41.47
N ASN A 445 -12.21 -25.45 -41.16
CA ASN A 445 -10.80 -25.13 -41.12
C ASN A 445 -10.16 -25.37 -39.74
N MET A 446 -10.92 -25.93 -38.78
CA MET A 446 -10.42 -26.33 -37.46
C MET A 446 -9.73 -27.70 -37.45
N GLU A 447 -8.88 -27.91 -36.46
CA GLU A 447 -8.31 -29.19 -36.06
C GLU A 447 -8.08 -29.26 -34.55
N LYS A 448 -8.07 -30.47 -33.98
CA LYS A 448 -7.83 -30.70 -32.55
C LYS A 448 -6.39 -30.36 -32.18
N TYR A 449 -6.21 -29.64 -31.07
CA TYR A 449 -4.94 -29.01 -30.69
C TYR A 449 -3.76 -29.99 -30.52
N TRP A 450 -4.04 -31.23 -30.08
CA TRP A 450 -3.04 -32.27 -29.78
C TRP A 450 -3.05 -33.50 -30.71
N GLU A 451 -4.00 -33.63 -31.64
CA GLU A 451 -4.13 -34.81 -32.51
C GLU A 451 -3.79 -34.51 -33.97
N SER A 452 -2.50 -34.55 -34.33
CA SER A 452 -2.09 -34.52 -35.74
C SER A 452 -2.37 -35.86 -36.46
N GLY A 453 -3.64 -36.11 -36.80
CA GLY A 453 -4.04 -37.16 -37.75
C GLY A 453 -4.93 -38.29 -37.23
N ALA A 454 -5.71 -38.09 -36.16
CA ALA A 454 -6.76 -39.02 -35.78
C ALA A 454 -7.98 -38.96 -36.73
N SER A 455 -8.76 -40.04 -36.80
CA SER A 455 -9.65 -40.33 -37.93
C SER A 455 -11.16 -40.09 -37.69
N ASN A 456 -11.53 -39.24 -36.73
CA ASN A 456 -12.91 -38.73 -36.56
C ASN A 456 -12.85 -37.29 -35.99
N ASN A 457 -12.64 -36.32 -36.88
CA ASN A 457 -12.79 -34.89 -36.58
C ASN A 457 -14.24 -34.48 -36.82
N VAL A 458 -15.14 -34.84 -35.92
CA VAL A 458 -16.48 -34.25 -35.82
C VAL A 458 -16.40 -33.13 -34.79
N LEU A 459 -17.07 -32.03 -35.10
CA LEU A 459 -17.19 -30.84 -34.24
C LEU A 459 -18.67 -30.78 -33.83
N ASP A 460 -18.98 -31.00 -32.56
CA ASP A 460 -20.36 -31.22 -32.11
C ASP A 460 -21.01 -29.91 -31.64
N LEU A 461 -20.20 -29.01 -31.08
CA LEU A 461 -20.48 -27.69 -30.55
C LEU A 461 -21.58 -27.60 -29.49
N LYS A 462 -21.96 -28.72 -28.90
CA LYS A 462 -23.10 -28.79 -27.97
C LYS A 462 -22.85 -28.08 -26.64
N ASP A 463 -21.58 -27.93 -26.24
CA ASP A 463 -21.19 -27.32 -24.97
C ASP A 463 -19.79 -26.70 -25.10
N VAL A 464 -19.73 -25.42 -25.49
CA VAL A 464 -18.49 -24.65 -25.63
C VAL A 464 -18.06 -24.06 -24.28
N HIS A 465 -17.04 -24.64 -23.66
CA HIS A 465 -16.62 -24.33 -22.29
C HIS A 465 -15.80 -23.05 -22.14
N GLN A 466 -14.95 -22.76 -23.12
CA GLN A 466 -13.99 -21.66 -23.07
C GLN A 466 -13.54 -21.20 -24.46
N LEU A 467 -13.16 -19.92 -24.54
CA LEU A 467 -12.50 -19.29 -25.70
C LEU A 467 -11.07 -18.97 -25.32
N MET A 468 -10.08 -19.36 -26.13
CA MET A 468 -8.67 -18.99 -25.92
C MET A 468 -8.32 -17.90 -26.94
N ILE A 469 -8.22 -16.65 -26.48
CA ILE A 469 -7.89 -15.50 -27.33
C ILE A 469 -6.37 -15.34 -27.36
N ASN A 470 -5.80 -15.41 -28.55
CA ASN A 470 -4.37 -15.25 -28.79
C ASN A 470 -4.15 -13.96 -29.59
N LEU A 471 -3.28 -13.09 -29.09
CA LEU A 471 -2.83 -11.89 -29.79
C LEU A 471 -1.33 -11.93 -30.07
N ARG A 472 -0.94 -11.25 -31.14
CA ARG A 472 0.45 -10.96 -31.49
C ARG A 472 0.57 -9.51 -31.93
N GLY A 473 1.45 -8.76 -31.28
CA GLY A 473 1.85 -7.41 -31.69
C GLY A 473 3.35 -7.30 -31.99
N ASP A 474 3.79 -6.08 -32.23
CA ASP A 474 5.21 -5.70 -32.30
C ASP A 474 5.45 -4.47 -31.43
N ASN A 475 6.72 -4.07 -31.27
CA ASN A 475 7.10 -2.98 -30.35
C ASN A 475 6.45 -1.62 -30.66
N SER A 476 5.87 -1.40 -31.86
CA SER A 476 5.17 -0.16 -32.18
C SER A 476 3.73 -0.09 -31.64
N ASN A 477 3.22 -1.20 -31.08
CA ASN A 477 1.88 -1.28 -30.47
C ASN A 477 1.91 -1.25 -28.93
N VAL A 478 3.08 -1.07 -28.30
CA VAL A 478 3.16 -0.93 -26.83
C VAL A 478 2.44 0.35 -26.40
N GLY A 479 1.55 0.24 -25.40
CA GLY A 479 0.65 1.29 -24.98
C GLY A 479 -0.54 1.54 -25.91
N LYS A 480 -0.81 0.64 -26.87
CA LYS A 480 -2.01 0.67 -27.74
C LYS A 480 -2.92 -0.52 -27.46
N SER A 481 -4.22 -0.32 -27.63
CA SER A 481 -5.26 -1.31 -27.42
C SER A 481 -5.79 -1.92 -28.72
N VAL A 482 -6.16 -3.20 -28.63
CA VAL A 482 -7.11 -3.85 -29.55
C VAL A 482 -8.37 -4.14 -28.77
N TYR A 483 -9.52 -3.74 -29.31
CA TYR A 483 -10.82 -3.97 -28.67
C TYR A 483 -11.52 -5.15 -29.32
N LEU A 484 -12.01 -6.09 -28.52
CA LEU A 484 -12.74 -7.28 -28.96
C LEU A 484 -14.15 -7.30 -28.38
N ASP A 485 -15.10 -7.75 -29.18
CA ASP A 485 -16.53 -7.74 -28.84
C ASP A 485 -17.27 -8.80 -29.68
N ASN A 486 -18.51 -9.13 -29.29
CA ASN A 486 -19.48 -9.90 -30.07
C ASN A 486 -18.90 -11.22 -30.66
N VAL A 487 -18.29 -12.05 -29.82
CA VAL A 487 -17.78 -13.36 -30.23
C VAL A 487 -18.94 -14.34 -30.34
N GLY A 488 -19.10 -14.96 -31.50
CA GLY A 488 -20.27 -15.80 -31.79
C GLY A 488 -20.12 -16.75 -32.97
N PHE A 489 -21.14 -17.58 -33.14
CA PHE A 489 -21.16 -18.68 -34.09
C PHE A 489 -22.30 -18.52 -35.12
N LEU A 490 -21.99 -18.79 -36.39
CA LEU A 490 -22.84 -18.56 -37.55
C LEU A 490 -23.32 -19.88 -38.16
N GLY A 491 -24.63 -20.08 -38.23
CA GLY A 491 -25.24 -21.27 -38.82
C GLY A 491 -26.73 -21.39 -38.54
N THR A 492 -27.19 -22.63 -38.46
CA THR A 492 -28.58 -22.99 -38.18
C THR A 492 -28.64 -23.87 -36.94
N ASP A 493 -29.72 -23.77 -36.16
CA ASP A 493 -29.98 -24.68 -35.04
C ASP A 493 -30.20 -26.14 -35.48
N VAL A 494 -30.31 -27.04 -34.50
CA VAL A 494 -30.60 -28.47 -34.69
C VAL A 494 -31.94 -28.76 -35.39
N ALA A 495 -32.84 -27.78 -35.51
CA ALA A 495 -34.09 -27.87 -36.25
C ALA A 495 -33.98 -27.33 -37.69
N GLY A 496 -32.82 -26.82 -38.09
CA GLY A 496 -32.56 -26.22 -39.40
C GLY A 496 -33.14 -24.81 -39.56
N GLN A 497 -33.46 -24.12 -38.46
CA GLN A 497 -33.78 -22.70 -38.46
C GLN A 497 -32.50 -21.89 -38.27
N ASP A 498 -32.37 -20.75 -38.94
CA ASP A 498 -31.25 -19.85 -38.69
C ASP A 498 -31.22 -19.42 -37.21
N PHE A 499 -30.02 -19.25 -36.63
CA PHE A 499 -29.88 -18.71 -35.28
C PHE A 499 -30.61 -17.36 -35.10
N SER A 500 -31.00 -17.05 -33.85
CA SER A 500 -31.73 -15.83 -33.50
C SER A 500 -30.99 -14.58 -33.96
N GLN A 501 -31.74 -13.61 -34.49
CA GLN A 501 -31.17 -12.35 -34.98
C GLN A 501 -30.79 -11.45 -33.81
N CYS A 502 -29.50 -11.21 -33.60
CA CYS A 502 -29.06 -9.96 -32.98
C CYS A 502 -29.29 -8.83 -33.99
N GLU A 503 -30.08 -7.84 -33.62
CA GLU A 503 -30.21 -6.60 -34.38
C GLU A 503 -28.95 -5.75 -34.13
N ASN A 504 -27.89 -5.93 -34.95
CA ASN A 504 -27.14 -4.85 -35.61
C ASN A 504 -25.82 -5.33 -36.29
N GLU A 505 -25.54 -4.71 -37.44
CA GLU A 505 -24.25 -4.47 -38.12
C GLU A 505 -23.29 -5.60 -38.60
N PHE A 506 -23.34 -6.87 -38.17
CA PHE A 506 -22.70 -7.94 -38.99
C PHE A 506 -23.53 -8.16 -40.27
N PRO A 507 -22.97 -8.24 -41.50
CA PRO A 507 -23.64 -7.79 -42.73
C PRO A 507 -24.84 -8.66 -43.17
N ALA A 508 -25.98 -8.40 -42.52
CA ALA A 508 -27.23 -9.16 -42.60
C ALA A 508 -27.09 -10.69 -42.41
N ARG A 509 -26.09 -11.14 -41.64
CA ARG A 509 -25.91 -12.56 -41.30
C ARG A 509 -26.45 -12.82 -39.89
N LYS A 510 -27.13 -13.96 -39.71
CA LYS A 510 -27.67 -14.40 -38.42
C LYS A 510 -26.67 -15.27 -37.69
N TYR A 511 -26.48 -15.03 -36.41
CA TYR A 511 -25.50 -15.71 -35.56
C TYR A 511 -25.97 -15.78 -34.11
N ARG A 512 -25.51 -16.78 -33.38
CA ARG A 512 -25.71 -16.90 -31.94
C ARG A 512 -24.49 -16.27 -31.25
N VAL A 513 -24.70 -15.24 -30.45
CA VAL A 513 -23.64 -14.65 -29.62
C VAL A 513 -23.29 -15.65 -28.53
N LEU A 514 -22.01 -15.99 -28.42
CA LEU A 514 -21.49 -16.87 -27.37
C LEU A 514 -20.96 -16.01 -26.20
N TRP A 515 -20.45 -14.81 -26.48
CA TRP A 515 -19.92 -13.93 -25.42
C TRP A 515 -19.97 -12.45 -25.84
N ASP A 516 -20.40 -11.62 -24.88
CA ASP A 516 -20.53 -10.16 -24.95
C ASP A 516 -20.17 -9.60 -23.56
N VAL A 517 -19.36 -8.54 -23.54
CA VAL A 517 -18.81 -7.88 -22.34
C VAL A 517 -19.90 -7.21 -21.51
N ASN A 518 -21.00 -6.77 -22.13
CA ASN A 518 -22.14 -6.17 -21.43
C ASN A 518 -22.80 -7.13 -20.42
N ASN A 519 -22.63 -8.44 -20.58
CA ASN A 519 -23.18 -9.46 -19.67
C ASN A 519 -22.19 -9.89 -18.57
N VAL A 520 -21.04 -9.21 -18.45
CA VAL A 520 -19.92 -9.58 -17.56
C VAL A 520 -19.57 -8.48 -16.56
N SER A 521 -19.96 -7.21 -16.77
CA SER A 521 -19.62 -6.14 -15.83
C SER A 521 -20.79 -5.18 -15.56
N SER A 522 -21.12 -4.96 -14.29
CA SER A 522 -22.15 -4.03 -13.84
C SER A 522 -21.58 -2.60 -13.69
N GLU A 523 -21.16 -2.03 -14.84
CA GLU A 523 -20.61 -0.67 -15.04
C GLU A 523 -19.33 -0.28 -14.24
N HIS A 524 -18.92 -0.99 -13.18
CA HIS A 524 -17.87 -0.52 -12.24
C HIS A 524 -16.89 -1.60 -11.75
N ASP A 525 -16.50 -2.58 -12.58
CA ASP A 525 -15.60 -3.66 -12.17
C ASP A 525 -14.10 -3.29 -12.26
N TYR A 526 -13.56 -2.82 -11.13
CA TYR A 526 -12.12 -2.56 -10.94
C TYR A 526 -11.32 -3.88 -10.87
N THR A 527 -10.50 -4.17 -11.88
CA THR A 527 -9.81 -5.47 -12.06
C THR A 527 -8.45 -5.57 -11.37
N GLY A 528 -8.25 -4.94 -10.21
CA GLY A 528 -7.01 -5.05 -9.44
C GLY A 528 -7.22 -5.21 -7.94
N ALA A 529 -6.20 -5.74 -7.25
CA ALA A 529 -6.30 -6.04 -5.84
C ALA A 529 -6.38 -4.76 -4.98
N VAL A 530 -7.51 -4.56 -4.31
CA VAL A 530 -7.59 -3.59 -3.20
C VAL A 530 -6.85 -4.19 -2.01
N VAL A 531 -5.54 -3.89 -1.94
CA VAL A 531 -4.70 -4.27 -0.79
C VAL A 531 -5.23 -3.63 0.50
N ILE A 532 -5.02 -4.28 1.65
CA ILE A 532 -5.57 -3.86 2.94
C ILE A 532 -5.10 -2.44 3.37
N TRP A 533 -4.02 -1.93 2.78
CA TRP A 533 -3.52 -0.58 3.03
C TRP A 533 -3.87 0.45 1.95
N TYR A 534 -4.70 0.13 0.96
CA TYR A 534 -4.95 1.00 -0.21
C TYR A 534 -5.43 2.42 0.17
N GLY A 535 -6.13 2.58 1.29
CA GLY A 535 -6.56 3.89 1.79
C GLY A 535 -5.42 4.83 2.22
N GLU A 536 -4.21 4.32 2.48
CA GLU A 536 -3.04 5.16 2.77
C GLU A 536 -2.65 6.05 1.58
N PHE A 537 -2.92 5.57 0.35
CA PHE A 537 -2.32 6.08 -0.87
C PHE A 537 -2.73 7.53 -1.16
N ILE A 538 -4.00 7.87 -0.97
CA ILE A 538 -4.49 9.25 -1.12
C ILE A 538 -3.98 10.17 -0.01
N GLY A 539 -3.83 9.68 1.22
CA GLY A 539 -3.29 10.45 2.33
C GLY A 539 -1.79 10.75 2.17
N LYS A 540 -1.01 9.80 1.65
CA LYS A 540 0.40 9.99 1.28
C LYS A 540 0.55 10.98 0.11
N LEU A 541 -0.29 10.86 -0.93
CA LEU A 541 -0.35 11.82 -2.04
C LEU A 541 -0.65 13.23 -1.55
N LEU A 542 -1.73 13.40 -0.77
CA LEU A 542 -2.13 14.68 -0.19
C LEU A 542 -1.00 15.28 0.66
N THR A 543 -0.40 14.48 1.55
CA THR A 543 0.76 14.93 2.36
C THR A 543 1.89 15.44 1.47
N GLY A 544 2.26 14.68 0.43
CA GLY A 544 3.30 15.10 -0.51
C GLY A 544 2.95 16.37 -1.29
N MET A 545 1.68 16.54 -1.68
CA MET A 545 1.19 17.73 -2.41
C MET A 545 1.19 18.98 -1.55
N VAL A 546 0.85 18.87 -0.26
CA VAL A 546 0.93 19.98 0.68
C VAL A 546 2.39 20.43 0.84
N MET A 547 3.33 19.50 0.99
CA MET A 547 4.76 19.83 1.13
C MET A 547 5.37 20.38 -0.16
N ALA A 548 4.93 19.88 -1.32
CA ALA A 548 5.23 20.48 -2.61
C ALA A 548 4.82 21.95 -2.68
N TYR A 549 3.67 22.29 -2.10
CA TYR A 549 3.17 23.65 -2.04
C TYR A 549 3.95 24.53 -1.04
N GLU A 550 4.51 23.97 0.05
CA GLU A 550 5.45 24.68 0.94
C GLU A 550 6.79 24.98 0.24
N VAL A 551 7.30 24.06 -0.58
CA VAL A 551 8.57 24.23 -1.31
C VAL A 551 8.41 25.23 -2.48
N GLU A 552 7.36 25.07 -3.30
CA GLU A 552 7.08 25.92 -4.46
C GLU A 552 5.55 26.18 -4.63
N PRO A 553 5.00 27.23 -4.00
CA PRO A 553 3.56 27.53 -4.07
C PRO A 553 3.06 27.76 -5.50
N SER A 554 2.07 26.97 -5.94
CA SER A 554 1.41 27.15 -7.25
C SER A 554 -0.11 27.00 -7.17
N GLN A 555 -0.83 27.73 -8.04
CA GLN A 555 -2.30 27.72 -8.04
C GLN A 555 -2.85 26.36 -8.46
N GLU A 556 -2.13 25.63 -9.31
CA GLU A 556 -2.51 24.32 -9.80
C GLU A 556 -2.40 23.25 -8.71
N LEU A 557 -1.29 23.23 -7.95
CA LEU A 557 -1.18 22.37 -6.76
C LEU A 557 -2.29 22.70 -5.75
N LYS A 558 -2.52 23.99 -5.46
CA LYS A 558 -3.59 24.41 -4.56
C LYS A 558 -4.97 23.94 -5.01
N SER A 559 -5.29 24.04 -6.30
CA SER A 559 -6.58 23.58 -6.82
C SER A 559 -6.74 22.06 -6.68
N ALA A 560 -5.72 21.27 -6.99
CA ALA A 560 -5.78 19.80 -6.87
C ALA A 560 -5.78 19.31 -5.41
N ILE A 561 -5.11 20.04 -4.49
CA ILE A 561 -5.21 19.78 -3.04
C ILE A 561 -6.66 20.02 -2.58
N LEU A 562 -7.26 21.15 -2.95
CA LEU A 562 -8.64 21.46 -2.58
C LEU A 562 -9.66 20.48 -3.19
N GLU A 563 -9.42 20.00 -4.41
CA GLU A 563 -10.20 18.92 -5.04
C GLU A 563 -10.18 17.64 -4.18
N ILE A 564 -9.00 17.18 -3.76
CA ILE A 564 -8.87 16.03 -2.84
C ILE A 564 -9.56 16.30 -1.48
N VAL A 565 -9.44 17.50 -0.93
CA VAL A 565 -10.04 17.88 0.36
C VAL A 565 -11.58 17.87 0.28
N ASP A 566 -12.16 18.44 -0.78
CA ASP A 566 -13.61 18.45 -1.03
C ASP A 566 -14.14 17.04 -1.34
N GLU A 567 -13.40 16.23 -2.11
CA GLU A 567 -13.76 14.85 -2.40
C GLU A 567 -13.74 13.97 -1.15
N LEU A 568 -12.70 14.06 -0.32
CA LEU A 568 -12.61 13.38 0.98
C LEU A 568 -13.79 13.77 1.88
N GLN A 569 -14.15 15.06 1.96
CA GLN A 569 -15.34 15.49 2.69
C GLN A 569 -16.62 14.84 2.13
N SER A 570 -16.76 14.78 0.80
CA SER A 570 -17.97 14.25 0.16
C SER A 570 -18.21 12.76 0.44
N VAL A 571 -17.14 11.99 0.68
CA VAL A 571 -17.21 10.55 1.01
C VAL A 571 -17.16 10.27 2.52
N GLN A 572 -16.87 11.26 3.36
CA GLN A 572 -16.86 11.12 4.82
C GLN A 572 -18.23 10.70 5.34
N LYS A 573 -18.26 9.61 6.09
CA LYS A 573 -19.52 9.06 6.61
C LYS A 573 -20.10 9.94 7.72
N GLU A 574 -21.38 9.75 8.05
CA GLU A 574 -22.07 10.56 9.07
C GLU A 574 -21.38 10.45 10.44
N ASP A 575 -20.86 9.27 10.80
CA ASP A 575 -20.09 9.01 12.01
C ASP A 575 -18.65 9.53 11.99
N GLY A 576 -18.17 10.08 10.86
CA GLY A 576 -16.83 10.66 10.69
C GLY A 576 -15.83 9.77 9.96
N TYR A 577 -16.16 8.49 9.75
CA TYR A 577 -15.27 7.49 9.15
C TYR A 577 -14.80 7.87 7.72
N LEU A 578 -13.51 7.62 7.43
CA LEU A 578 -12.85 7.94 6.15
C LEU A 578 -11.94 6.82 5.58
N GLY A 579 -11.92 5.63 6.17
CA GLY A 579 -11.17 4.51 5.61
C GLY A 579 -11.91 3.77 4.48
N ILE A 580 -11.33 2.68 4.00
CA ILE A 580 -11.88 1.84 2.92
C ILE A 580 -12.71 0.64 3.43
N TYR A 581 -12.90 0.51 4.75
CA TYR A 581 -13.45 -0.68 5.40
C TYR A 581 -14.95 -0.59 5.71
N ALA A 582 -15.61 -1.75 5.73
CA ALA A 582 -17.05 -1.89 5.89
C ALA A 582 -17.41 -2.73 7.14
N GLY A 583 -18.46 -2.31 7.84
CA GLY A 583 -18.90 -2.91 9.09
C GLY A 583 -17.76 -3.05 10.11
N TYR A 584 -17.77 -4.17 10.84
CA TYR A 584 -16.83 -4.48 11.93
C TYR A 584 -15.35 -4.59 11.50
N THR A 585 -15.04 -4.57 10.18
CA THR A 585 -13.65 -4.46 9.71
C THR A 585 -13.08 -3.07 9.98
N ARG A 586 -13.94 -2.07 10.24
CA ARG A 586 -13.51 -0.78 10.78
C ARG A 586 -12.88 -0.97 12.15
N PHE A 587 -11.68 -0.44 12.32
CA PHE A 587 -10.95 -0.44 13.60
C PHE A 587 -10.74 -1.84 14.23
N ALA A 588 -10.73 -2.89 13.40
CA ALA A 588 -11.00 -4.26 13.85
C ALA A 588 -9.88 -4.96 14.65
N GLN A 589 -10.29 -6.02 15.35
CA GLN A 589 -9.38 -7.00 15.96
C GLN A 589 -8.93 -8.10 14.96
N ARG A 590 -8.57 -7.70 13.73
CA ARG A 590 -7.96 -8.58 12.71
C ARG A 590 -6.80 -7.88 11.99
N ASP A 591 -6.00 -8.63 11.24
CA ASP A 591 -4.89 -8.11 10.42
C ASP A 591 -5.41 -7.15 9.33
N ASN A 592 -5.52 -5.87 9.68
CA ASN A 592 -5.96 -4.81 8.77
C ASN A 592 -5.30 -3.46 9.12
N TRP A 593 -5.21 -2.57 8.14
CA TRP A 593 -4.45 -1.31 8.23
C TRP A 593 -5.40 -0.10 8.13
N ASP A 594 -6.60 -0.21 8.72
CA ASP A 594 -7.67 0.79 8.64
C ASP A 594 -7.31 2.11 9.35
N VAL A 595 -6.79 2.02 10.57
CA VAL A 595 -6.39 3.20 11.36
C VAL A 595 -5.17 3.87 10.72
N TRP A 596 -4.24 3.09 10.19
CA TRP A 596 -3.09 3.58 9.42
C TRP A 596 -3.48 4.32 8.14
N SER A 597 -4.43 3.77 7.38
CA SER A 597 -4.97 4.42 6.18
C SER A 597 -5.59 5.79 6.53
N GLN A 598 -6.39 5.83 7.59
CA GLN A 598 -7.00 7.07 8.07
C GLN A 598 -5.98 8.04 8.69
N TYR A 599 -4.92 7.56 9.36
CA TYR A 599 -3.83 8.41 9.86
C TYR A 599 -3.20 9.25 8.73
N HIS A 600 -2.88 8.63 7.58
CA HIS A 600 -2.30 9.35 6.44
C HIS A 600 -3.25 10.41 5.86
N ILE A 601 -4.56 10.13 5.83
CA ILE A 601 -5.58 11.10 5.40
C ILE A 601 -5.66 12.28 6.39
N ILE A 602 -5.78 12.01 7.69
CA ILE A 602 -5.87 13.03 8.74
C ILE A 602 -4.59 13.89 8.75
N TYR A 603 -3.40 13.29 8.60
CA TYR A 603 -2.13 14.01 8.58
C TYR A 603 -2.00 14.96 7.38
N GLY A 604 -2.39 14.52 6.18
CA GLY A 604 -2.39 15.37 4.99
C GLY A 604 -3.34 16.57 5.11
N LEU A 605 -4.56 16.33 5.59
CA LEU A 605 -5.55 17.38 5.86
C LEU A 605 -5.08 18.37 6.95
N TYR A 606 -4.50 17.85 8.03
CA TYR A 606 -3.93 18.64 9.12
C TYR A 606 -2.78 19.52 8.64
N ARG A 607 -1.86 18.98 7.83
CA ARG A 607 -0.75 19.74 7.23
C ARG A 607 -1.28 20.88 6.37
N TRP A 608 -2.29 20.63 5.53
CA TRP A 608 -2.93 21.69 4.72
C TRP A 608 -3.51 22.80 5.60
N TYR A 609 -4.22 22.46 6.69
CA TYR A 609 -4.67 23.42 7.68
C TYR A 609 -3.51 24.23 8.29
N LYS A 610 -2.43 23.56 8.72
CA LYS A 610 -1.28 24.25 9.36
C LYS A 610 -0.63 25.31 8.47
N ILE A 611 -0.59 25.10 7.15
CA ILE A 611 0.07 26.03 6.22
C ILE A 611 -0.87 27.11 5.64
N THR A 612 -2.19 26.90 5.66
CA THR A 612 -3.15 27.82 5.02
C THR A 612 -4.19 28.43 5.95
N GLY A 613 -4.38 27.88 7.15
CA GLY A 613 -5.51 28.19 8.03
C GLY A 613 -6.85 27.64 7.50
N ASP A 614 -6.84 26.59 6.69
CA ASP A 614 -8.06 25.98 6.13
C ASP A 614 -8.83 25.15 7.16
N GLU A 615 -9.70 25.86 7.89
CA GLU A 615 -10.63 25.31 8.90
C GLU A 615 -11.54 24.19 8.36
N HIS A 616 -11.79 24.12 7.04
CA HIS A 616 -12.60 23.05 6.44
C HIS A 616 -11.83 21.73 6.44
N ALA A 617 -10.58 21.74 5.97
CA ALA A 617 -9.71 20.57 6.02
C ALA A 617 -9.47 20.11 7.48
N PHE A 618 -9.31 21.06 8.41
CA PHE A 618 -9.21 20.75 9.84
C PHE A 618 -10.47 20.06 10.37
N ALA A 619 -11.67 20.55 10.04
CA ALA A 619 -12.92 19.95 10.49
C ALA A 619 -13.13 18.53 9.96
N VAL A 620 -12.75 18.25 8.69
CA VAL A 620 -12.81 16.89 8.10
C VAL A 620 -11.85 15.94 8.84
N ALA A 621 -10.62 16.40 9.08
CA ALA A 621 -9.61 15.66 9.84
C ALA A 621 -10.05 15.40 11.29
N GLN A 622 -10.57 16.41 11.98
CA GLN A 622 -11.06 16.32 13.35
C GLN A 622 -12.19 15.31 13.47
N LYS A 623 -13.19 15.37 12.59
CA LYS A 623 -14.34 14.45 12.64
C LYS A 623 -13.92 12.98 12.44
N CYS A 624 -12.90 12.73 11.62
CA CYS A 624 -12.32 11.41 11.44
C CYS A 624 -11.57 10.93 12.69
N LEU A 625 -10.67 11.78 13.23
CA LEU A 625 -9.91 11.47 14.44
C LEU A 625 -10.83 11.24 15.65
N ASP A 626 -11.87 12.06 15.82
CA ASP A 626 -12.88 11.94 16.86
C ASP A 626 -13.57 10.57 16.85
N ARG A 627 -13.85 10.03 15.66
CA ARG A 627 -14.47 8.71 15.51
C ARG A 627 -13.54 7.58 15.97
N ILE A 628 -12.26 7.67 15.63
CA ILE A 628 -11.22 6.72 16.05
C ILE A 628 -10.99 6.79 17.56
N VAL A 629 -10.79 8.00 18.10
CA VAL A 629 -10.56 8.26 19.52
C VAL A 629 -11.72 7.73 20.35
N ALA A 630 -12.97 8.05 19.97
CA ALA A 630 -14.16 7.56 20.69
C ALA A 630 -14.23 6.02 20.72
N PHE A 631 -13.98 5.36 19.58
CA PHE A 631 -14.03 3.89 19.50
C PHE A 631 -13.04 3.21 20.46
N PHE A 632 -11.77 3.65 20.48
CA PHE A 632 -10.76 3.04 21.33
C PHE A 632 -10.83 3.51 22.80
N GLN A 633 -11.35 4.71 23.08
CA GLN A 633 -11.61 5.15 24.46
C GLN A 633 -12.79 4.41 25.10
N ASP A 634 -13.88 4.16 24.36
CA ASP A 634 -15.00 3.34 24.84
C ASP A 634 -14.56 1.89 25.13
N LYS A 635 -13.58 1.38 24.36
CA LYS A 635 -12.96 0.06 24.55
C LYS A 635 -11.98 0.01 25.72
N GLY A 636 -11.25 1.11 25.97
CA GLY A 636 -10.24 1.22 27.03
C GLY A 636 -8.89 0.58 26.70
N ASP A 637 -8.63 0.18 25.45
CA ASP A 637 -7.31 -0.14 24.93
C ASP A 637 -7.23 -0.01 23.40
N PHE A 638 -6.01 0.08 22.86
CA PHE A 638 -5.71 0.10 21.43
C PHE A 638 -5.38 -1.31 20.90
N SER A 639 -6.21 -2.32 21.21
CA SER A 639 -6.06 -3.64 20.59
C SER A 639 -6.52 -3.61 19.12
N VAL A 640 -5.57 -3.52 18.19
CA VAL A 640 -5.77 -3.79 16.76
C VAL A 640 -5.24 -5.19 16.46
N GLY A 641 -5.97 -5.98 15.68
CA GLY A 641 -5.67 -7.42 15.52
C GLY A 641 -4.57 -7.73 14.51
N GLY A 642 -3.74 -6.74 14.20
CA GLY A 642 -2.60 -6.82 13.32
C GLY A 642 -2.12 -5.43 12.92
N GLY A 643 -0.93 -5.38 12.33
CA GLY A 643 -0.30 -4.13 11.91
C GLY A 643 -0.21 -3.06 13.00
N PHE A 644 0.09 -3.47 14.24
CA PHE A 644 0.12 -2.58 15.40
C PHE A 644 1.15 -1.46 15.23
N GLU A 645 2.29 -1.77 14.60
CA GLU A 645 3.36 -0.86 14.24
C GLU A 645 2.93 0.28 13.31
N MET A 646 2.05 -0.01 12.35
CA MET A 646 1.46 0.99 11.45
C MET A 646 0.31 1.74 12.12
N ASN A 647 -0.71 0.99 12.59
CA ASN A 647 -1.94 1.56 13.13
C ASN A 647 -1.71 2.49 14.34
N SER A 648 -0.67 2.25 15.14
CA SER A 648 -0.29 3.11 16.27
C SER A 648 0.14 4.54 15.87
N ALA A 649 0.38 4.81 14.59
CA ALA A 649 0.75 6.14 14.10
C ALA A 649 -0.33 7.20 14.39
N ILE A 650 -1.58 6.78 14.64
CA ILE A 650 -2.65 7.68 15.08
C ILE A 650 -2.33 8.42 16.40
N SER A 651 -1.43 7.89 17.23
CA SER A 651 -0.97 8.57 18.45
C SER A 651 -0.23 9.87 18.17
N HIS A 652 0.51 9.95 17.05
CA HIS A 652 1.23 11.15 16.61
C HIS A 652 0.25 12.29 16.28
N ILE A 653 -0.74 12.02 15.42
CA ILE A 653 -1.74 13.04 15.06
C ILE A 653 -2.66 13.38 16.23
N SER A 654 -2.90 12.46 17.16
CA SER A 654 -3.62 12.75 18.42
C SER A 654 -2.85 13.74 19.31
N ALA A 655 -1.54 13.57 19.47
CA ALA A 655 -0.72 14.52 20.22
C ALA A 655 -0.71 15.91 19.57
N LEU A 656 -0.62 15.99 18.23
CA LEU A 656 -0.74 17.23 17.47
C LEU A 656 -2.12 17.90 17.65
N PHE A 657 -3.22 17.14 17.59
CA PHE A 657 -4.56 17.68 17.82
C PHE A 657 -4.76 18.20 19.25
N TYR A 658 -4.12 17.60 20.25
CA TYR A 658 -4.07 18.18 21.60
C TYR A 658 -3.35 19.54 21.60
N GLN A 659 -2.20 19.66 20.91
CA GLN A 659 -1.45 20.92 20.84
C GLN A 659 -2.25 22.06 20.19
N GLU A 660 -3.11 21.77 19.19
CA GLU A 660 -3.97 22.77 18.57
C GLU A 660 -5.26 23.08 19.36
N THR A 661 -5.92 22.07 19.95
CA THR A 661 -7.27 22.22 20.53
C THR A 661 -7.29 22.37 22.06
N GLY A 662 -6.27 21.86 22.75
CA GLY A 662 -6.26 21.69 24.20
C GLY A 662 -7.23 20.60 24.73
N GLU A 663 -7.86 19.81 23.86
CA GLU A 663 -8.82 18.78 24.29
C GLU A 663 -8.11 17.53 24.84
N ALA A 664 -8.18 17.34 26.15
CA ALA A 664 -7.49 16.27 26.88
C ALA A 664 -7.69 14.86 26.29
N ARG A 665 -8.85 14.55 25.69
CA ARG A 665 -9.12 13.24 25.09
C ARG A 665 -8.07 12.80 24.06
N TYR A 666 -7.49 13.73 23.29
CA TYR A 666 -6.46 13.36 22.31
C TYR A 666 -5.12 13.03 22.98
N LEU A 667 -4.76 13.74 24.05
CA LEU A 667 -3.56 13.46 24.86
C LEU A 667 -3.71 12.15 25.64
N ASP A 668 -4.88 11.92 26.24
CA ASP A 668 -5.19 10.70 26.99
C ASP A 668 -5.08 9.48 26.04
N PHE A 669 -5.61 9.59 24.82
CA PHE A 669 -5.51 8.53 23.80
C PHE A 669 -4.07 8.32 23.30
N ALA A 670 -3.32 9.39 23.00
CA ALA A 670 -1.92 9.29 22.60
C ALA A 670 -1.05 8.66 23.71
N SER A 671 -1.27 9.06 24.97
CA SER A 671 -0.54 8.55 26.13
C SER A 671 -0.89 7.09 26.42
N MET A 672 -2.16 6.68 26.29
CA MET A 672 -2.58 5.28 26.42
C MET A 672 -1.84 4.36 25.43
N ILE A 673 -1.76 4.79 24.15
CA ILE A 673 -1.03 4.05 23.12
C ILE A 673 0.45 3.91 23.49
N VAL A 674 1.12 4.99 23.88
CA VAL A 674 2.57 5.04 24.12
C VAL A 674 3.00 4.43 25.46
N ASP A 675 2.33 4.79 26.57
CA ASP A 675 2.73 4.41 27.93
C ASP A 675 2.27 2.99 28.30
N GLU A 676 1.18 2.47 27.69
CA GLU A 676 0.58 1.18 28.05
C GLU A 676 0.60 0.17 26.89
N ASP A 677 -0.02 0.52 25.76
CA ASP A 677 -0.31 -0.46 24.71
C ASP A 677 0.93 -0.86 23.88
N TRP A 678 1.92 0.01 23.72
CA TRP A 678 3.21 -0.32 23.10
C TRP A 678 3.89 -1.52 23.79
N ASP A 679 3.83 -1.60 25.12
CA ASP A 679 4.45 -2.68 25.90
C ASP A 679 3.58 -3.95 25.94
N LYS A 680 2.26 -3.78 25.89
CA LYS A 680 1.22 -4.82 25.91
C LYS A 680 1.17 -5.59 24.59
N TYR A 681 1.05 -4.90 23.46
CA TYR A 681 0.74 -5.54 22.17
C TYR A 681 1.96 -5.87 21.31
N GLY A 682 3.04 -5.09 21.35
CA GLY A 682 4.32 -5.61 20.86
C GLY A 682 5.38 -4.64 20.35
N GLY A 683 5.20 -3.32 20.40
CA GLY A 683 6.27 -2.41 20.04
C GLY A 683 7.46 -2.51 21.00
N ARG A 684 7.20 -2.27 22.29
CA ARG A 684 8.21 -2.12 23.36
C ARG A 684 9.31 -1.10 23.06
N TRP A 685 9.09 -0.17 22.12
CA TRP A 685 10.14 0.71 21.63
C TRP A 685 10.67 1.65 22.72
N LEU A 686 9.78 2.25 23.52
CA LEU A 686 10.13 3.12 24.63
C LEU A 686 10.82 2.35 25.77
N SER A 687 10.25 1.24 26.24
CA SER A 687 10.84 0.46 27.34
C SER A 687 12.19 -0.19 26.95
N ASN A 688 12.33 -0.66 25.71
CA ASN A 688 13.59 -1.18 25.17
C ASN A 688 14.67 -0.10 25.08
N SER A 689 14.34 1.09 24.54
CA SER A 689 15.30 2.18 24.39
C SER A 689 15.74 2.75 25.74
N LEU A 690 14.82 2.93 26.70
CA LEU A 690 15.16 3.35 28.07
C LEU A 690 16.02 2.30 28.82
N ALA A 691 15.92 1.02 28.46
CA ALA A 691 16.82 -0.03 28.94
C ALA A 691 18.21 -0.03 28.27
N GLY A 692 18.41 0.81 27.25
CA GLY A 692 19.63 0.84 26.42
C GLY A 692 19.72 -0.33 25.44
N GLY A 693 18.58 -0.87 25.01
CA GLY A 693 18.48 -1.83 23.91
C GLY A 693 18.50 -1.13 22.54
N GLU A 694 18.85 -1.89 21.52
CA GLU A 694 18.90 -1.41 20.13
C GLU A 694 17.50 -1.52 19.47
N TYR A 695 17.18 -0.68 18.49
CA TYR A 695 15.85 -0.67 17.86
C TYR A 695 15.49 -2.01 17.21
N TYR A 696 16.44 -2.64 16.50
CA TYR A 696 16.27 -3.98 15.90
C TYR A 696 16.01 -5.11 16.93
N GLN A 697 16.20 -4.85 18.24
CA GLN A 697 15.91 -5.78 19.33
C GLN A 697 14.50 -5.59 19.93
N SER A 698 13.77 -4.55 19.51
CA SER A 698 12.35 -4.40 19.79
C SER A 698 11.53 -5.47 19.05
N ARG A 699 10.28 -5.70 19.47
CA ARG A 699 9.47 -6.84 18.96
C ARG A 699 8.81 -6.54 17.60
N LEU A 700 8.64 -5.28 17.22
CA LEU A 700 8.14 -4.84 15.91
C LEU A 700 9.05 -3.75 15.32
N PRO A 701 10.26 -4.08 14.82
CA PRO A 701 11.24 -3.10 14.37
C PRO A 701 11.11 -2.77 12.87
N ARG A 702 9.88 -2.66 12.35
CA ARG A 702 9.62 -2.27 10.95
C ARG A 702 9.82 -0.75 10.74
N TRP A 703 9.59 -0.27 9.53
CA TRP A 703 9.69 1.15 9.18
C TRP A 703 8.44 1.96 9.51
N GLU A 704 7.24 1.37 9.44
CA GLU A 704 5.98 2.10 9.63
C GLU A 704 5.86 2.69 11.03
N SER A 705 6.43 1.99 12.02
CA SER A 705 6.55 2.47 13.40
C SER A 705 7.39 3.75 13.53
N MET A 706 8.16 4.19 12.54
CA MET A 706 8.82 5.51 12.59
C MET A 706 7.83 6.67 12.74
N HIS A 707 6.63 6.58 12.15
CA HIS A 707 5.57 7.57 12.35
C HIS A 707 4.95 7.48 13.75
N THR A 708 4.80 6.25 14.26
CA THR A 708 4.39 5.98 15.65
C THR A 708 5.40 6.57 16.65
N LEU A 709 6.71 6.47 16.37
CA LEU A 709 7.78 6.96 17.21
C LEU A 709 7.89 8.48 17.28
N SER A 710 7.48 9.21 16.24
CA SER A 710 7.42 10.69 16.24
C SER A 710 6.64 11.24 17.44
N THR A 711 5.59 10.54 17.87
CA THR A 711 4.76 10.85 19.04
C THR A 711 5.55 11.16 20.32
N LEU A 712 6.72 10.53 20.51
CA LEU A 712 7.59 10.77 21.67
C LEU A 712 8.01 12.24 21.76
N GLY A 713 8.28 12.88 20.62
CA GLY A 713 8.62 14.30 20.56
C GLY A 713 7.47 15.18 21.06
N ASN A 714 6.27 15.03 20.49
CA ASN A 714 5.10 15.81 20.88
C ASN A 714 4.72 15.56 22.35
N LEU A 715 4.74 14.31 22.83
CA LEU A 715 4.46 14.01 24.23
C LEU A 715 5.50 14.61 25.18
N TYR A 716 6.77 14.72 24.78
CA TYR A 716 7.78 15.43 25.55
C TYR A 716 7.44 16.93 25.66
N GLU A 717 7.11 17.61 24.55
CA GLU A 717 6.67 19.01 24.57
C GLU A 717 5.44 19.24 25.46
N ILE A 718 4.46 18.33 25.38
CA ILE A 718 3.19 18.45 26.10
C ILE A 718 3.35 18.19 27.61
N THR A 719 4.20 17.24 27.99
CA THR A 719 4.23 16.70 29.37
C THR A 719 5.51 17.01 30.16
N GLY A 720 6.60 17.38 29.48
CA GLY A 720 7.94 17.50 30.07
C GLY A 720 8.55 16.18 30.56
N LYS A 721 7.99 15.01 30.22
CA LYS A 721 8.56 13.70 30.61
C LYS A 721 9.82 13.41 29.78
N GLU A 722 10.99 13.60 30.39
CA GLU A 722 12.32 13.28 29.85
C GLU A 722 12.45 11.89 29.22
N ASP A 723 11.72 10.89 29.73
CA ASP A 723 11.76 9.51 29.22
C ASP A 723 11.41 9.44 27.72
N TYR A 724 10.49 10.28 27.23
CA TYR A 724 10.14 10.30 25.81
C TYR A 724 11.29 10.85 24.93
N LEU A 725 11.89 11.97 25.32
CA LEU A 725 13.04 12.55 24.59
C LEU A 725 14.24 11.60 24.59
N ASN A 726 14.52 10.96 25.74
CA ASN A 726 15.64 10.02 25.85
C ASN A 726 15.39 8.74 25.04
N GLY A 727 14.16 8.22 25.03
CA GLY A 727 13.77 7.12 24.16
C GLY A 727 13.92 7.47 22.68
N MET A 728 13.40 8.63 22.25
CA MET A 728 13.49 9.12 20.87
C MET A 728 14.95 9.21 20.39
N LYS A 729 15.81 9.87 21.18
CA LYS A 729 17.24 10.02 20.87
C LYS A 729 17.98 8.68 20.80
N GLN A 730 17.68 7.76 21.72
CA GLN A 730 18.30 6.43 21.73
C GLN A 730 17.86 5.58 20.54
N ILE A 731 16.59 5.64 20.14
CA ILE A 731 16.08 4.91 18.97
C ILE A 731 16.71 5.44 17.68
N TRP A 732 16.77 6.76 17.51
CA TRP A 732 17.44 7.38 16.36
C TRP A 732 18.92 7.00 16.27
N ALA A 733 19.67 7.14 17.37
CA ALA A 733 21.09 6.80 17.42
C ALA A 733 21.34 5.31 17.15
N SER A 734 20.46 4.43 17.65
CA SER A 734 20.50 2.99 17.39
C SER A 734 20.32 2.69 15.91
N ILE A 735 19.25 3.19 15.29
CA ILE A 735 18.95 2.97 13.86
C ILE A 735 20.11 3.46 12.99
N LEU A 736 20.61 4.68 13.22
CA LEU A 736 21.76 5.25 12.51
C LEU A 736 23.00 4.35 12.58
N GLN A 737 23.25 3.73 13.74
CA GLN A 737 24.41 2.87 13.94
C GLN A 737 24.23 1.46 13.37
N THR A 738 23.01 0.90 13.41
CA THR A 738 22.79 -0.54 13.19
C THR A 738 22.08 -0.88 11.90
N ASP A 739 21.38 0.06 11.25
CA ASP A 739 20.43 -0.25 10.17
C ASP A 739 20.39 0.77 9.03
N ILE A 740 21.16 1.86 9.11
CA ILE A 740 21.34 2.80 8.00
C ILE A 740 22.52 2.42 7.12
N HIS A 741 22.23 2.29 5.83
CA HIS A 741 23.13 1.95 4.75
C HIS A 741 24.07 3.13 4.37
N ASN A 742 25.08 2.90 3.52
CA ASN A 742 26.09 3.93 3.21
C ASN A 742 25.48 5.18 2.53
N ASP A 743 24.51 4.97 1.66
CA ASP A 743 23.65 5.93 0.97
C ASP A 743 22.62 6.66 1.86
N GLY A 744 22.59 6.37 3.16
CA GLY A 744 21.57 6.92 4.07
C GLY A 744 20.21 6.24 3.93
N GLY A 745 20.12 5.12 3.21
CA GLY A 745 18.91 4.30 3.13
C GLY A 745 18.65 3.55 4.43
N PHE A 746 17.39 3.57 4.86
CA PHE A 746 16.80 2.60 5.79
C PHE A 746 15.89 1.72 4.92
N THR A 747 15.73 0.41 5.08
CA THR A 747 16.52 -0.62 5.78
C THR A 747 16.42 -1.93 4.97
N THR A 748 17.13 -2.99 5.36
CA THR A 748 17.12 -4.26 4.62
C THR A 748 15.84 -5.06 4.82
N ASN A 749 15.06 -5.25 3.76
CA ASN A 749 13.79 -5.98 3.73
C ASN A 749 12.77 -5.43 4.75
N GLU A 750 12.54 -4.12 4.72
CA GLU A 750 11.48 -3.41 5.47
C GLU A 750 11.58 -3.44 7.01
N THR A 751 12.59 -4.12 7.57
CA THR A 751 12.73 -4.36 9.01
C THR A 751 14.16 -4.14 9.46
N ALA A 752 14.37 -3.34 10.51
CA ALA A 752 15.67 -3.19 11.13
C ALA A 752 16.17 -4.54 11.64
N CYS A 753 17.37 -4.93 11.21
CA CYS A 753 17.97 -6.24 11.39
C CYS A 753 19.34 -6.20 12.09
N GLY A 754 19.82 -5.02 12.47
CA GLY A 754 21.10 -4.80 13.13
C GLY A 754 22.31 -5.02 12.20
N ASN A 755 22.13 -4.86 10.88
CA ASN A 755 23.20 -4.96 9.90
C ASN A 755 23.06 -4.00 8.69
N PRO A 756 23.82 -2.88 8.64
CA PRO A 756 23.79 -1.97 7.51
C PRO A 756 24.60 -2.46 6.30
N TYR A 757 25.29 -3.60 6.41
CA TYR A 757 26.07 -4.20 5.33
C TYR A 757 25.34 -5.37 4.64
N LYS A 758 24.18 -5.77 5.17
CA LYS A 758 23.40 -6.90 4.66
C LYS A 758 22.84 -6.56 3.26
N PRO A 759 23.08 -7.40 2.24
CA PRO A 759 22.38 -7.28 0.96
C PRO A 759 20.90 -7.65 1.09
N GLY A 760 20.04 -6.89 0.42
CA GLY A 760 18.60 -7.12 0.34
C GLY A 760 17.90 -5.88 -0.20
N VAL A 761 16.58 -5.90 -0.18
CA VAL A 761 15.75 -4.76 -0.63
C VAL A 761 15.95 -3.58 0.32
N ILE A 762 16.19 -2.39 -0.20
CA ILE A 762 16.10 -1.12 0.55
C ILE A 762 14.91 -0.36 -0.02
N GLU A 763 13.78 -0.35 0.71
CA GLU A 763 12.54 0.26 0.22
C GLU A 763 12.59 1.80 0.27
N THR A 764 12.11 2.46 -0.78
CA THR A 764 11.93 3.92 -0.80
C THR A 764 11.07 4.44 0.37
N CYS A 765 9.94 3.80 0.74
CA CYS A 765 9.14 4.20 1.91
C CYS A 765 9.90 4.13 3.24
N CYS A 766 10.79 3.16 3.40
CA CYS A 766 11.64 3.05 4.58
C CYS A 766 12.56 4.29 4.69
N THR A 767 13.15 4.73 3.57
CA THR A 767 14.02 5.92 3.50
C THR A 767 13.24 7.21 3.78
N VAL A 768 12.05 7.38 3.18
CA VAL A 768 11.15 8.53 3.48
C VAL A 768 10.80 8.57 4.97
N SER A 769 10.54 7.42 5.59
CA SER A 769 10.13 7.37 7.00
C SER A 769 11.30 7.64 7.96
N TRP A 770 12.52 7.26 7.57
CA TRP A 770 13.74 7.61 8.30
C TRP A 770 14.02 9.12 8.25
N MET A 771 13.82 9.74 7.09
CA MET A 771 13.94 11.19 6.92
C MET A 771 12.88 11.92 7.75
N ALA A 772 11.61 11.54 7.66
CA ALA A 772 10.54 12.08 8.51
C ALA A 772 10.86 12.03 10.00
N TYR A 773 11.30 10.88 10.51
CA TYR A 773 11.66 10.72 11.91
C TYR A 773 12.92 11.51 12.29
N SER A 774 13.89 11.62 11.38
CA SER A 774 15.07 12.46 11.59
C SER A 774 14.74 13.95 11.61
N ALA A 775 13.76 14.42 10.83
CA ALA A 775 13.29 15.80 10.89
C ALA A 775 12.64 16.12 12.26
N GLU A 776 11.83 15.22 12.81
CA GLU A 776 11.30 15.31 14.17
C GLU A 776 12.42 15.36 15.23
N VAL A 777 13.43 14.49 15.11
CA VAL A 777 14.59 14.47 16.03
C VAL A 777 15.40 15.77 15.92
N LEU A 778 15.60 16.31 14.72
CA LEU A 778 16.29 17.58 14.50
C LEU A 778 15.52 18.74 15.13
N GLN A 779 14.20 18.79 14.92
CA GLN A 779 13.32 19.80 15.53
C GLN A 779 13.36 19.74 17.07
N MET A 780 13.46 18.55 17.68
CA MET A 780 13.61 18.40 19.14
C MET A 780 15.00 18.74 19.66
N THR A 781 16.06 18.31 18.98
CA THR A 781 17.43 18.32 19.52
C THR A 781 18.31 19.48 19.06
N GLN A 782 18.00 20.07 17.90
CA GLN A 782 18.86 21.02 17.19
C GLN A 782 20.30 20.50 17.03
N ASP A 783 20.44 19.21 16.74
CA ASP A 783 21.72 18.53 16.53
C ASP A 783 22.08 18.48 15.04
N SER A 784 23.12 19.22 14.64
CA SER A 784 23.59 19.34 13.25
C SER A 784 23.94 18.00 12.61
N ARG A 785 24.26 16.96 13.40
CA ARG A 785 24.54 15.61 12.89
C ARG A 785 23.29 14.91 12.36
N VAL A 786 22.10 15.31 12.83
CA VAL A 786 20.81 14.84 12.31
C VAL A 786 20.52 15.50 10.97
N ALA A 787 20.89 16.78 10.82
CA ALA A 787 20.80 17.49 9.54
C ALA A 787 21.82 16.99 8.51
N ASP A 788 23.04 16.59 8.93
CA ASP A 788 24.00 15.88 8.07
C ASP A 788 23.46 14.52 7.58
N GLU A 789 22.69 13.82 8.41
CA GLU A 789 22.06 12.56 8.05
C GLU A 789 20.89 12.75 7.08
N LEU A 790 20.01 13.73 7.34
CA LEU A 790 18.97 14.16 6.41
C LEU A 790 19.55 14.52 5.05
N GLU A 791 20.64 15.30 5.02
CA GLU A 791 21.36 15.63 3.80
C GLU A 791 21.90 14.38 3.08
N ARG A 792 22.46 13.41 3.82
CA ARG A 792 22.98 12.15 3.27
C ARG A 792 21.88 11.30 2.65
N SER A 793 20.78 11.05 3.36
CA SER A 793 19.63 10.29 2.84
C SER A 793 18.99 11.00 1.66
N TYR A 794 18.84 12.33 1.71
CA TYR A 794 18.24 13.13 0.65
C TYR A 794 19.01 13.03 -0.66
N PHE A 795 20.30 13.40 -0.65
CA PHE A 795 21.08 13.47 -1.89
C PHE A 795 21.41 12.10 -2.51
N ASN A 796 21.34 11.01 -1.74
CA ASN A 796 21.75 9.69 -2.19
C ASN A 796 20.56 8.73 -2.33
N ALA A 797 20.05 8.14 -1.24
CA ALA A 797 18.97 7.16 -1.31
C ALA A 797 17.64 7.75 -1.85
N MET A 798 17.25 8.95 -1.42
CA MET A 798 15.99 9.57 -1.86
C MET A 798 16.04 10.05 -3.31
N LEU A 799 17.01 10.89 -3.70
CA LEU A 799 17.14 11.30 -5.11
C LEU A 799 17.55 10.13 -6.04
N GLY A 800 18.19 9.08 -5.49
CA GLY A 800 18.57 7.87 -6.20
C GLY A 800 17.46 6.85 -6.42
N SER A 801 16.31 7.01 -5.75
CA SER A 801 15.10 6.24 -6.05
C SER A 801 14.38 6.74 -7.30
N LEU A 802 14.68 7.95 -7.78
CA LEU A 802 14.11 8.50 -9.01
C LEU A 802 14.66 7.77 -10.24
N ASN A 803 13.81 7.44 -11.20
CA ASN A 803 14.21 6.90 -12.51
C ASN A 803 14.79 7.99 -13.42
N ALA A 804 15.11 7.67 -14.68
CA ALA A 804 15.71 8.63 -15.63
C ALA A 804 14.70 9.63 -16.24
N ASP A 805 13.40 9.34 -16.16
CA ASP A 805 12.33 10.30 -16.47
C ASP A 805 11.96 11.19 -15.26
N ASP A 806 12.60 10.92 -14.13
CA ASP A 806 12.38 11.42 -12.77
C ASP A 806 10.95 11.17 -12.19
N ILE A 807 9.93 11.04 -13.04
CA ILE A 807 8.51 10.83 -12.69
C ILE A 807 8.27 9.51 -11.95
N HIS A 808 8.94 8.42 -12.36
CA HIS A 808 8.80 7.13 -11.71
C HIS A 808 9.84 6.93 -10.61
N VAL A 809 9.48 6.20 -9.57
CA VAL A 809 10.40 5.83 -8.49
C VAL A 809 10.59 4.32 -8.37
N THR A 810 11.75 3.91 -7.89
CA THR A 810 12.07 2.53 -7.52
C THR A 810 11.30 2.10 -6.27
N TYR A 811 11.02 0.80 -6.19
CA TYR A 811 10.76 0.16 -4.91
C TYR A 811 12.09 -0.03 -4.17
N ASN A 812 13.05 -0.68 -4.83
CA ASN A 812 14.34 -1.06 -4.28
C ASN A 812 15.48 -0.10 -4.70
N THR A 813 16.14 0.54 -3.74
CA THR A 813 17.30 1.42 -3.96
C THR A 813 18.54 0.93 -3.18
N PRO A 814 19.22 -0.14 -3.63
CA PRO A 814 20.30 -0.75 -2.86
C PRO A 814 21.65 -0.03 -2.99
N GLN A 815 22.53 -0.31 -2.02
CA GLN A 815 23.92 0.18 -1.99
C GLN A 815 24.74 -0.28 -3.22
N ASP A 816 24.61 -1.55 -3.60
CA ASP A 816 25.11 -2.09 -4.86
C ASP A 816 23.93 -2.72 -5.61
N GLY A 817 23.71 -2.33 -6.85
CA GLY A 817 22.65 -2.89 -7.67
C GLY A 817 23.20 -3.81 -8.74
N TYR A 818 22.95 -5.11 -8.58
CA TYR A 818 23.23 -6.14 -9.58
C TYR A 818 22.29 -7.33 -9.33
N LYS A 819 22.06 -8.14 -10.36
CA LYS A 819 21.18 -9.32 -10.24
C LYS A 819 21.94 -10.54 -9.72
N THR A 820 21.35 -11.24 -8.76
CA THR A 820 21.83 -12.52 -8.23
C THR A 820 20.78 -13.61 -8.38
N SER A 821 21.09 -14.84 -7.96
CA SER A 821 20.15 -15.97 -8.02
C SER A 821 19.01 -15.92 -6.99
N GLY A 822 19.07 -15.04 -5.99
CA GLY A 822 18.07 -14.95 -4.92
C GLY A 822 17.69 -13.51 -4.53
N TYR A 823 18.16 -12.52 -5.28
CA TYR A 823 17.94 -11.10 -5.04
C TYR A 823 18.17 -10.33 -6.34
N ASP A 824 17.24 -9.43 -6.68
CA ASP A 824 17.36 -8.52 -7.82
C ASP A 824 17.60 -7.10 -7.31
N GLY A 825 18.87 -6.67 -7.34
CA GLY A 825 19.26 -5.32 -6.89
C GLY A 825 19.18 -4.24 -7.97
N ARG A 826 18.61 -4.56 -9.14
CA ARG A 826 18.51 -3.63 -10.26
C ARG A 826 17.46 -2.56 -9.93
N ARG A 827 17.80 -1.27 -10.11
CA ARG A 827 16.83 -0.17 -9.97
C ARG A 827 15.86 -0.20 -11.15
N VAL A 828 14.61 -0.57 -10.89
CA VAL A 828 13.51 -0.59 -11.86
C VAL A 828 12.34 0.25 -11.32
N PRO A 829 11.41 0.73 -12.17
CA PRO A 829 10.17 1.34 -11.69
C PRO A 829 9.47 0.44 -10.67
N SER A 830 8.98 1.01 -9.58
CA SER A 830 8.24 0.31 -8.51
C SER A 830 7.05 -0.48 -9.05
N GLN A 831 6.45 -0.02 -10.16
CA GLN A 831 5.42 -0.71 -10.93
C GLN A 831 5.85 -2.11 -11.42
N GLN A 832 7.16 -2.42 -11.50
CA GLN A 832 7.68 -3.74 -11.85
C GLN A 832 7.93 -4.63 -10.62
N ASP A 833 8.40 -4.05 -9.51
CA ASP A 833 8.76 -4.79 -8.29
C ASP A 833 7.55 -5.08 -7.38
N ILE A 834 6.61 -4.13 -7.28
CA ILE A 834 5.42 -4.21 -6.41
C ILE A 834 4.11 -4.04 -7.20
N SER A 835 4.06 -4.66 -8.39
CA SER A 835 2.91 -4.61 -9.30
C SER A 835 1.58 -5.08 -8.69
N PHE A 836 1.63 -5.88 -7.63
CA PHE A 836 0.45 -6.34 -6.89
C PHE A 836 -0.26 -5.23 -6.08
N GLN A 837 0.32 -4.03 -5.97
CA GLN A 837 -0.27 -2.90 -5.22
C GLN A 837 -1.13 -1.97 -6.07
N TYR A 838 -0.96 -1.97 -7.40
CA TYR A 838 -1.77 -1.13 -8.29
C TYR A 838 -3.04 -1.85 -8.74
N ASN A 839 -4.05 -1.08 -9.18
CA ASN A 839 -5.26 -1.62 -9.79
C ASN A 839 -5.50 -1.04 -11.19
N SER A 840 -6.45 -1.60 -11.96
CA SER A 840 -6.69 -1.16 -13.34
C SER A 840 -7.14 0.30 -13.46
N GLY A 841 -7.73 0.85 -12.42
CA GLY A 841 -8.09 2.26 -12.28
C GLY A 841 -6.98 3.15 -11.73
N SER A 842 -5.81 2.60 -11.45
CA SER A 842 -4.66 3.29 -10.86
C SER A 842 -3.32 2.59 -11.17
N PRO A 843 -3.01 2.27 -12.45
CA PRO A 843 -1.99 1.27 -12.80
C PRO A 843 -0.55 1.66 -12.44
N ASP A 844 -0.28 2.94 -12.19
CA ASP A 844 1.03 3.43 -11.80
C ASP A 844 1.16 3.69 -10.28
N PHE A 845 0.10 3.46 -9.50
CA PHE A 845 0.04 3.86 -8.08
C PHE A 845 0.36 2.71 -7.11
N ASN A 846 1.32 2.96 -6.21
CA ASN A 846 1.77 2.02 -5.18
C ASN A 846 2.35 2.81 -3.98
N CYS A 847 2.72 2.13 -2.89
CA CYS A 847 3.22 2.78 -1.66
C CYS A 847 4.40 3.73 -1.92
N CYS A 848 5.41 3.29 -2.70
CA CYS A 848 6.62 4.05 -2.97
C CYS A 848 6.33 5.26 -3.86
N GLN A 849 5.55 5.08 -4.93
CA GLN A 849 5.15 6.16 -5.81
C GLN A 849 4.32 7.22 -5.07
N ALA A 850 3.37 6.80 -4.21
CA ALA A 850 2.56 7.68 -3.38
C ALA A 850 3.39 8.48 -2.34
N ASN A 851 4.42 7.85 -1.76
CA ASN A 851 5.21 8.42 -0.65
C ASN A 851 6.45 9.19 -1.11
N ALA A 852 6.99 8.94 -2.31
CA ALA A 852 8.21 9.60 -2.78
C ALA A 852 8.06 11.12 -2.93
N LEU A 853 6.86 11.60 -3.27
CA LEU A 853 6.55 13.03 -3.31
C LEU A 853 6.77 13.71 -1.96
N ARG A 854 6.39 13.04 -0.86
CA ARG A 854 6.67 13.50 0.50
C ARG A 854 8.17 13.55 0.75
N GLY A 855 8.91 12.48 0.49
CA GLY A 855 10.36 12.43 0.73
C GLY A 855 11.17 13.48 -0.05
N MET A 856 10.77 13.82 -1.28
CA MET A 856 11.41 14.90 -2.05
C MET A 856 11.17 16.30 -1.45
N ASN A 857 10.02 16.53 -0.80
CA ASN A 857 9.63 17.82 -0.23
C ASN A 857 9.82 17.92 1.29
N GLU A 858 10.19 16.82 1.97
CA GLU A 858 10.60 16.83 3.39
C GLU A 858 11.75 17.80 3.69
N LEU A 859 12.42 18.30 2.66
CA LEU A 859 13.31 19.45 2.74
C LEU A 859 12.66 20.67 3.44
N ALA A 860 11.36 20.92 3.28
CA ALA A 860 10.65 21.98 3.99
C ALA A 860 10.64 21.77 5.53
N ASP A 861 10.56 20.53 6.00
CA ASP A 861 10.52 20.19 7.44
C ASP A 861 11.87 20.39 8.16
N TRP A 862 12.97 20.65 7.43
CA TRP A 862 14.31 20.81 8.02
C TRP A 862 15.22 21.88 7.43
N ALA A 863 14.98 22.42 6.24
CA ALA A 863 15.93 23.34 5.58
C ALA A 863 16.21 24.62 6.39
N VAL A 864 15.16 25.22 6.96
CA VAL A 864 15.25 26.34 7.90
C VAL A 864 14.39 26.02 9.12
N LEU A 865 15.00 26.13 10.32
CA LEU A 865 14.28 26.03 11.58
C LEU A 865 14.36 27.33 12.37
N GLN A 866 13.31 27.66 13.13
CA GLN A 866 13.29 28.76 14.08
C GLN A 866 13.07 28.26 15.51
N LYS A 867 13.81 28.81 16.48
CA LYS A 867 13.61 28.57 17.90
C LYS A 867 14.02 29.80 18.71
N ALA A 868 13.06 30.45 19.38
CA ALA A 868 13.27 31.73 20.06
C ALA A 868 13.98 32.75 19.13
N ASP A 869 15.13 33.27 19.55
CA ASP A 869 15.95 34.24 18.79
C ASP A 869 16.91 33.59 17.77
N ASP A 870 16.90 32.26 17.62
CA ASP A 870 17.79 31.50 16.74
C ASP A 870 17.09 31.10 15.43
N ILE A 871 17.74 31.36 14.29
CA ILE A 871 17.37 30.83 12.96
C ILE A 871 18.48 29.87 12.50
N PHE A 872 18.12 28.63 12.18
CA PHE A 872 19.05 27.58 11.77
C PHE A 872 18.95 27.36 10.26
N ILE A 873 20.07 27.56 9.55
CA ILE A 873 20.23 27.21 8.14
C ILE A 873 20.88 25.83 8.06
N ASN A 874 20.12 24.85 7.57
CA ASN A 874 20.52 23.46 7.47
C ASN A 874 20.79 23.03 6.03
N TYR A 875 19.88 23.36 5.13
CA TYR A 875 20.08 23.10 3.70
C TYR A 875 21.09 24.10 3.13
N TYR A 876 21.87 23.62 2.17
CA TYR A 876 22.68 24.45 1.28
C TYR A 876 22.40 24.02 -0.15
N GLY A 877 22.08 24.97 -1.02
CA GLY A 877 21.89 24.74 -2.45
C GLY A 877 21.41 26.02 -3.14
N PRO A 878 21.47 26.13 -4.47
CA PRO A 878 20.98 27.32 -5.17
C PRO A 878 19.47 27.49 -4.91
N SER A 879 19.10 28.48 -4.08
CA SER A 879 17.76 28.56 -3.48
C SER A 879 17.39 30.00 -3.05
N THR A 880 16.15 30.20 -2.63
CA THR A 880 15.75 31.39 -1.84
C THR A 880 14.83 30.94 -0.71
N LEU A 881 15.38 30.83 0.49
CA LEU A 881 14.68 30.33 1.66
C LEU A 881 13.95 31.48 2.35
N GLU A 882 12.62 31.53 2.27
CA GLU A 882 11.80 32.57 2.90
C GLU A 882 11.21 32.10 4.23
N THR A 883 11.35 32.92 5.28
CA THR A 883 10.86 32.63 6.63
C THR A 883 10.48 33.92 7.38
N VAL A 884 10.10 33.79 8.66
CA VAL A 884 9.90 34.91 9.59
C VAL A 884 11.03 35.00 10.63
N SER A 885 11.36 36.22 11.03
CA SER A 885 12.31 36.54 12.09
C SER A 885 11.68 36.42 13.49
N PRO A 886 12.45 36.49 14.60
CA PRO A 886 11.91 36.45 15.95
C PRO A 886 10.86 37.54 16.26
N SER A 887 10.97 38.74 15.66
CA SER A 887 9.95 39.78 15.78
C SER A 887 8.80 39.68 14.76
N GLY A 888 8.82 38.67 13.88
CA GLY A 888 7.81 38.44 12.85
C GLY A 888 7.97 39.28 11.57
N GLN A 889 9.17 39.82 11.30
CA GLN A 889 9.47 40.37 9.98
C GLN A 889 9.70 39.23 8.98
N LYS A 890 9.28 39.39 7.72
CA LYS A 890 9.74 38.48 6.66
C LYS A 890 11.25 38.64 6.48
N VAL A 891 11.95 37.52 6.36
CA VAL A 891 13.37 37.45 6.01
C VAL A 891 13.58 36.37 4.97
N SER A 892 14.48 36.60 4.03
CA SER A 892 14.86 35.63 3.01
C SER A 892 16.37 35.43 2.98
N PHE A 893 16.79 34.19 2.75
CA PHE A 893 18.18 33.80 2.58
C PHE A 893 18.37 33.35 1.13
N ILE A 894 18.98 34.21 0.31
CA ILE A 894 19.25 33.94 -1.10
C ILE A 894 20.59 33.22 -1.20
N GLU A 895 20.58 31.97 -1.63
CA GLU A 895 21.77 31.13 -1.72
C GLU A 895 22.29 31.06 -3.17
N GLU A 896 23.49 31.61 -3.39
CA GLU A 896 24.24 31.51 -4.63
C GLU A 896 25.37 30.50 -4.45
N THR A 897 25.22 29.30 -5.03
CA THR A 897 26.19 28.22 -4.90
C THR A 897 26.06 27.17 -6.01
N GLU A 898 27.14 26.43 -6.29
CA GLU A 898 27.10 25.18 -7.07
C GLU A 898 27.04 23.93 -6.16
N TYR A 899 26.89 24.10 -4.84
CA TYR A 899 26.73 22.99 -3.90
C TYR A 899 25.60 22.03 -4.35
N PRO A 900 25.81 20.70 -4.31
CA PRO A 900 26.92 19.97 -3.65
C PRO A 900 28.14 19.69 -4.55
N ARG A 901 28.34 20.39 -5.68
CA ARG A 901 29.53 20.23 -6.54
C ARG A 901 30.77 20.95 -6.02
N ASP A 902 30.58 22.16 -5.50
CA ASP A 902 31.63 22.99 -4.90
C ASP A 902 31.23 23.41 -3.47
N GLY A 903 32.23 23.70 -2.64
CA GLY A 903 32.03 24.03 -1.23
C GLY A 903 31.77 25.51 -0.95
N LYS A 904 31.77 26.39 -1.96
CA LYS A 904 31.54 27.83 -1.76
C LYS A 904 30.05 28.13 -1.78
N ILE A 905 29.54 28.65 -0.66
CA ILE A 905 28.15 29.04 -0.50
C ILE A 905 28.12 30.52 -0.15
N ARG A 906 27.38 31.32 -0.92
CA ARG A 906 27.14 32.73 -0.64
C ARG A 906 25.67 32.92 -0.28
N ILE A 907 25.40 33.32 0.95
CA ILE A 907 24.06 33.57 1.47
C ILE A 907 23.86 35.08 1.61
N THR A 908 22.89 35.66 0.91
CA THR A 908 22.50 37.06 1.10
C THR A 908 21.23 37.11 1.95
N VAL A 909 21.28 37.86 3.06
CA VAL A 909 20.09 38.16 3.88
C VAL A 909 19.31 39.28 3.20
N ASP A 910 18.03 39.06 2.93
CA ASP A 910 17.13 40.04 2.30
C ASP A 910 15.72 39.99 2.94
N GLY A 911 14.76 40.76 2.43
CA GLY A 911 13.36 40.76 2.87
C GLY A 911 13.08 41.56 4.15
N LEU A 912 14.06 41.71 5.04
CA LEU A 912 13.94 42.47 6.29
C LEU A 912 13.52 43.93 6.04
N ALA A 913 12.38 44.33 6.59
CA ALA A 913 11.86 45.70 6.46
C ALA A 913 12.64 46.72 7.31
N SER A 914 13.30 46.27 8.38
CA SER A 914 14.19 47.05 9.24
C SER A 914 15.25 46.16 9.90
N PRO A 915 16.41 46.71 10.29
CA PRO A 915 17.46 45.94 10.95
C PRO A 915 16.98 45.26 12.24
N GLU A 916 17.42 44.03 12.48
CA GLU A 916 16.95 43.20 13.60
C GLU A 916 18.06 42.33 14.18
N LYS A 917 18.03 42.12 15.51
CA LYS A 917 18.89 41.13 16.16
C LYS A 917 18.26 39.74 16.11
N PHE A 918 19.00 38.78 15.57
CA PHE A 918 18.75 37.34 15.74
C PHE A 918 20.08 36.59 15.54
N ASN A 919 20.18 35.39 16.10
CA ASN A 919 21.35 34.54 15.90
C ASN A 919 21.16 33.69 14.64
N LEU A 920 22.04 33.85 13.65
CA LEU A 920 22.05 32.95 12.49
C LEU A 920 22.95 31.74 12.82
N LYS A 921 22.36 30.56 12.93
CA LYS A 921 23.05 29.28 13.17
C LYS A 921 23.28 28.60 11.83
N LEU A 922 24.53 28.45 11.43
CA LEU A 922 24.91 27.78 10.20
C LEU A 922 25.34 26.35 10.52
N ARG A 923 24.74 25.34 9.88
CA ARG A 923 25.24 23.95 10.00
C ARG A 923 26.66 23.89 9.44
N ILE A 924 27.63 23.46 10.26
CA ILE A 924 28.96 23.11 9.75
C ILE A 924 28.99 21.58 9.65
N PRO A 925 28.99 21.00 8.44
CA PRO A 925 28.87 19.55 8.30
C PRO A 925 30.02 18.80 8.99
N GLY A 926 29.72 17.68 9.65
CA GLY A 926 30.67 16.85 10.38
C GLY A 926 31.84 16.31 9.55
N TRP A 927 31.68 16.31 8.23
CA TRP A 927 32.71 15.94 7.26
C TRP A 927 33.61 17.10 6.78
N SER A 928 33.23 18.35 7.03
CA SER A 928 33.94 19.54 6.53
C SER A 928 34.97 20.05 7.55
N GLU A 929 36.14 19.40 7.62
CA GLU A 929 37.27 19.86 8.44
C GLU A 929 37.92 21.12 7.83
N GLY A 930 38.16 22.15 8.65
CA GLY A 930 38.82 23.39 8.20
C GLY A 930 37.91 24.40 7.49
N THR A 931 36.59 24.33 7.71
CA THR A 931 35.60 25.27 7.15
C THR A 931 35.95 26.73 7.48
N GLU A 932 35.91 27.59 6.47
CA GLU A 932 36.07 29.05 6.61
C GLU A 932 34.70 29.75 6.46
N VAL A 933 34.43 30.78 7.28
CA VAL A 933 33.22 31.61 7.18
C VAL A 933 33.58 33.09 7.26
N SER A 934 32.93 33.90 6.42
CA SER A 934 33.05 35.35 6.30
C SER A 934 31.67 36.00 6.42
N VAL A 935 31.59 37.18 7.05
CA VAL A 935 30.38 38.04 7.00
C VAL A 935 30.80 39.42 6.51
N ASN A 936 30.19 39.88 5.42
CA ASN A 936 30.54 41.12 4.71
C ASN A 936 32.06 41.23 4.38
N GLY A 937 32.69 40.10 4.02
CA GLY A 937 34.12 40.02 3.74
C GLY A 937 35.03 40.02 4.97
N VAL A 938 34.48 39.96 6.19
CA VAL A 938 35.23 39.85 7.44
C VAL A 938 35.16 38.41 7.94
N ALA A 939 36.30 37.72 7.97
CA ALA A 939 36.39 36.35 8.46
C ALA A 939 35.95 36.23 9.94
N VAL A 940 35.15 35.22 10.23
CA VAL A 940 34.71 34.88 11.60
C VAL A 940 35.91 34.38 12.40
N SER A 941 36.16 34.98 13.56
CA SER A 941 37.33 34.68 14.37
C SER A 941 37.14 33.47 15.27
N GLY A 942 38.01 32.47 15.15
CA GLY A 942 38.04 31.29 16.01
C GLY A 942 38.31 30.01 15.22
N SER A 943 38.32 28.87 15.91
CA SER A 943 38.22 27.56 15.25
C SER A 943 36.75 27.23 15.04
N ILE A 944 36.32 27.10 13.79
CA ILE A 944 34.99 26.61 13.44
C ILE A 944 35.01 25.08 13.57
N ALA A 945 34.11 24.53 14.41
CA ALA A 945 34.03 23.09 14.67
C ALA A 945 33.14 22.39 13.63
N SER A 946 33.61 21.25 13.11
CA SER A 946 32.83 20.40 12.21
C SER A 946 31.83 19.56 13.01
N GLY A 947 30.59 19.47 12.52
CA GLY A 947 29.52 18.69 13.16
C GLY A 947 28.73 19.48 14.21
N GLU A 948 28.93 20.79 14.29
CA GLU A 948 28.25 21.73 15.19
C GLU A 948 27.60 22.88 14.40
N TYR A 949 26.70 23.63 15.03
CA TYR A 949 26.20 24.89 14.48
C TYR A 949 27.14 26.05 14.80
N LEU A 950 27.62 26.76 13.77
CA LEU A 950 28.28 28.04 13.95
C LEU A 950 27.25 29.13 14.24
N SER A 951 27.26 29.68 15.46
CA SER A 951 26.39 30.79 15.84
C SER A 951 27.00 32.14 15.46
N LEU A 952 26.37 32.84 14.53
CA LEU A 952 26.69 34.23 14.20
C LEU A 952 25.84 35.19 15.05
N ASP A 953 26.34 35.50 16.25
CA ASP A 953 25.79 36.55 17.11
C ASP A 953 26.24 37.93 16.60
N ARG A 954 25.29 38.68 16.02
CA ARG A 954 25.47 40.07 15.57
C ARG A 954 24.54 40.98 16.34
N ASP A 955 24.91 42.26 16.46
CA ASP A 955 24.02 43.27 17.07
C ASP A 955 22.76 43.47 16.23
N GLU A 956 22.90 43.57 14.90
CA GLU A 956 21.80 43.66 13.94
C GLU A 956 22.19 42.96 12.61
N TRP A 957 21.21 42.34 11.96
CA TRP A 957 21.23 41.95 10.55
C TRP A 957 20.46 42.99 9.73
N THR A 958 20.96 43.32 8.54
CA THR A 958 20.28 44.23 7.59
C THR A 958 20.17 43.57 6.22
N ALA A 959 19.09 43.86 5.49
CA ALA A 959 18.95 43.44 4.10
C ALA A 959 20.18 43.88 3.25
N GLY A 960 20.78 42.92 2.54
CA GLY A 960 22.05 43.08 1.83
C GLY A 960 23.30 42.64 2.62
N ASP A 961 23.18 42.21 3.88
CA ASP A 961 24.26 41.50 4.57
C ASP A 961 24.56 40.16 3.86
N VAL A 962 25.84 39.84 3.71
CA VAL A 962 26.31 38.65 2.98
C VAL A 962 27.13 37.76 3.92
N VAL A 963 26.82 36.47 3.94
CA VAL A 963 27.62 35.43 4.56
C VAL A 963 28.25 34.56 3.47
N GLU A 964 29.52 34.25 3.61
CA GLU A 964 30.26 33.37 2.69
C GLU A 964 30.82 32.19 3.50
N ILE A 965 30.57 30.97 3.02
CA ILE A 965 31.05 29.72 3.63
C ILE A 965 31.94 29.02 2.60
N SER A 966 33.07 28.46 3.04
CA SER A 966 33.88 27.54 2.24
C SER A 966 34.02 26.20 2.94
N LEU A 967 33.29 25.21 2.44
CA LEU A 967 33.30 23.82 2.89
C LEU A 967 34.41 23.02 2.21
N ASN A 968 34.95 22.03 2.92
CA ASN A 968 36.03 21.18 2.47
C ASN A 968 35.50 19.95 1.71
N MET A 969 35.47 20.03 0.39
CA MET A 969 34.94 19.00 -0.51
C MET A 969 35.94 17.89 -0.89
N GLN A 970 37.02 17.68 -0.12
CA GLN A 970 37.98 16.60 -0.43
C GLN A 970 37.31 15.21 -0.36
N PRO A 971 37.65 14.26 -1.26
CA PRO A 971 37.15 12.89 -1.20
C PRO A 971 37.47 12.23 0.14
N ARG A 972 36.45 11.65 0.78
CA ARG A 972 36.58 10.88 2.02
C ARG A 972 36.07 9.46 1.84
N PHE A 973 36.60 8.54 2.63
CA PHE A 973 36.36 7.11 2.49
C PHE A 973 35.55 6.59 3.69
N MET A 974 34.74 5.56 3.47
CA MET A 974 34.05 4.79 4.51
C MET A 974 34.41 3.31 4.31
N THR A 975 35.17 2.73 5.22
CA THR A 975 35.52 1.31 5.18
C THR A 975 34.34 0.45 5.62
N GLY A 976 34.06 -0.61 4.86
CA GLY A 976 32.98 -1.54 5.17
C GLY A 976 33.25 -2.37 6.43
N ASP A 977 32.28 -3.20 6.77
CA ASP A 977 32.37 -4.22 7.81
C ASP A 977 31.52 -5.42 7.36
N ARG A 978 31.61 -6.55 8.08
CA ARG A 978 30.85 -7.78 7.81
C ARG A 978 30.86 -8.19 6.31
N GLU A 979 29.70 -8.20 5.64
CA GLU A 979 29.55 -8.57 4.22
C GLU A 979 30.31 -7.64 3.25
N MET A 980 30.63 -6.40 3.67
CA MET A 980 31.35 -5.40 2.88
C MET A 980 32.78 -5.14 3.41
N ALA A 981 33.33 -6.00 4.28
CA ALA A 981 34.61 -5.77 4.96
C ALA A 981 35.82 -5.56 4.03
N ASP A 982 35.79 -6.12 2.82
CA ASP A 982 36.86 -5.99 1.80
C ASP A 982 36.67 -4.76 0.88
N PHE A 983 35.63 -3.94 1.10
CA PHE A 983 35.25 -2.82 0.25
C PHE A 983 35.24 -1.48 1.00
N THR A 984 35.25 -0.39 0.24
CA THR A 984 35.26 0.98 0.75
C THR A 984 34.40 1.87 -0.14
N SER A 985 33.50 2.64 0.46
CA SER A 985 32.74 3.68 -0.23
C SER A 985 33.46 5.02 -0.20
N VAL A 986 33.18 5.88 -1.18
CA VAL A 986 33.80 7.20 -1.30
C VAL A 986 32.73 8.28 -1.36
N PHE A 987 32.92 9.35 -0.61
CA PHE A 987 32.03 10.52 -0.60
C PHE A 987 32.79 11.79 -0.98
N VAL A 988 32.09 12.71 -1.64
CA VAL A 988 32.53 14.08 -1.95
C VAL A 988 31.42 15.01 -1.47
N GLY A 989 31.69 15.82 -0.44
CA GLY A 989 30.61 16.53 0.27
C GLY A 989 29.55 15.53 0.78
N PRO A 990 28.25 15.76 0.61
CA PRO A 990 27.22 14.78 0.98
C PRO A 990 27.08 13.61 -0.01
N ILE A 991 27.68 13.69 -1.20
CA ILE A 991 27.43 12.76 -2.30
C ILE A 991 28.26 11.49 -2.18
N LEU A 992 27.60 10.33 -2.19
CA LEU A 992 28.20 9.01 -2.37
C LEU A 992 28.56 8.81 -3.85
N LEU A 993 29.77 8.34 -4.12
CA LEU A 993 30.22 7.97 -5.45
C LEU A 993 29.99 6.48 -5.73
N ALA A 994 29.67 6.15 -6.97
CA ALA A 994 29.47 4.81 -7.46
C ALA A 994 30.24 4.54 -8.76
N LEU A 995 30.66 3.29 -8.94
CA LEU A 995 31.09 2.75 -10.23
C LEU A 995 29.83 2.28 -10.98
N ASP A 996 29.49 2.96 -12.06
CA ASP A 996 28.39 2.58 -12.94
C ASP A 996 28.90 1.82 -14.17
N LYS A 997 28.31 0.66 -14.44
CA LYS A 997 28.71 -0.23 -15.54
C LYS A 997 28.20 0.25 -16.89
N ASN A 998 27.09 1.00 -16.94
CA ASN A 998 26.60 1.58 -18.20
C ASN A 998 27.56 2.68 -18.69
N THR A 999 28.11 3.49 -17.78
CA THR A 999 29.10 4.53 -18.06
C THR A 999 30.49 3.96 -18.38
N THR A 1000 30.95 2.95 -17.65
CA THR A 1000 32.36 2.49 -17.71
C THR A 1000 32.59 1.18 -18.45
N GLY A 1001 31.57 0.33 -18.57
CA GLY A 1001 31.72 -1.07 -18.99
C GLY A 1001 32.39 -1.98 -17.95
N LEU A 1002 32.76 -1.47 -16.77
CA LEU A 1002 33.49 -2.19 -15.72
C LEU A 1002 32.54 -2.66 -14.61
N SER A 1003 32.84 -3.84 -14.06
CA SER A 1003 32.24 -4.35 -12.82
C SER A 1003 33.24 -4.19 -11.66
N ARG A 1004 32.77 -4.21 -10.41
CA ARG A 1004 33.65 -4.12 -9.21
C ARG A 1004 34.82 -5.11 -9.18
N THR A 1005 34.66 -6.29 -9.79
CA THR A 1005 35.70 -7.33 -9.86
C THR A 1005 36.78 -7.06 -10.90
N ASP A 1006 36.54 -6.11 -11.81
CA ASP A 1006 37.40 -5.87 -12.97
C ASP A 1006 38.45 -4.78 -12.67
N VAL A 1007 38.34 -4.12 -11.51
CA VAL A 1007 39.11 -2.92 -11.16
C VAL A 1007 39.42 -2.85 -9.67
N VAL A 1008 40.63 -2.38 -9.32
CA VAL A 1008 41.01 -2.02 -7.95
C VAL A 1008 41.63 -0.62 -7.98
N LEU A 1009 41.06 0.31 -7.22
CA LEU A 1009 41.42 1.73 -7.24
C LEU A 1009 42.59 2.03 -6.29
N ASP A 1010 43.47 2.96 -6.65
CA ASP A 1010 44.48 3.48 -5.71
C ASP A 1010 43.91 4.69 -4.95
N ALA A 1011 43.77 4.60 -3.63
CA ALA A 1011 43.29 5.69 -2.77
C ALA A 1011 44.10 6.99 -2.95
N LYS A 1012 45.38 6.90 -3.36
CA LYS A 1012 46.22 8.08 -3.63
C LYS A 1012 45.75 8.90 -4.83
N SER A 1013 45.05 8.28 -5.78
CA SER A 1013 44.59 8.95 -7.00
C SER A 1013 43.39 9.87 -6.80
N PHE A 1014 42.69 9.75 -5.67
CA PHE A 1014 41.62 10.66 -5.26
C PHE A 1014 42.16 12.01 -4.75
N ALA A 1015 43.41 12.06 -4.29
CA ALA A 1015 44.01 13.27 -3.73
C ALA A 1015 44.25 14.32 -4.82
N GLY A 1016 43.44 15.38 -4.84
CA GLY A 1016 43.48 16.41 -5.88
C GLY A 1016 42.83 16.01 -7.21
N ALA A 1017 42.01 14.95 -7.23
CA ALA A 1017 41.15 14.67 -8.38
C ALA A 1017 40.09 15.78 -8.53
N GLU A 1018 39.87 16.23 -9.77
CA GLU A 1018 38.93 17.32 -10.07
C GLU A 1018 37.50 16.78 -10.23
N ILE A 1019 36.54 17.41 -9.54
CA ILE A 1019 35.10 17.11 -9.66
C ILE A 1019 34.61 17.74 -10.97
N ALA A 1020 34.14 16.91 -11.91
CA ALA A 1020 33.70 17.36 -13.22
C ALA A 1020 32.17 17.52 -13.32
N ASP A 1021 31.74 18.46 -14.18
CA ASP A 1021 30.36 18.65 -14.61
C ASP A 1021 30.12 17.90 -15.93
N GLU A 1022 29.32 16.84 -15.89
CA GLU A 1022 29.07 16.01 -17.08
C GLU A 1022 27.61 15.54 -17.18
N THR A 1023 26.69 16.50 -17.28
CA THR A 1023 25.28 16.24 -17.62
C THR A 1023 25.07 15.45 -18.93
N THR A 1024 26.11 15.32 -19.77
CA THR A 1024 26.09 14.55 -21.03
C THR A 1024 26.31 13.05 -20.86
N ASP A 1025 26.94 12.64 -19.75
CA ASP A 1025 27.41 11.26 -19.53
C ASP A 1025 26.62 10.53 -18.41
N GLY A 1026 25.49 11.11 -17.99
CA GLY A 1026 24.53 10.46 -17.12
C GLY A 1026 24.74 10.65 -15.62
N GLY A 1027 25.55 11.62 -15.17
CA GLY A 1027 25.73 11.98 -13.75
C GLY A 1027 25.73 13.49 -13.51
N TRP A 1028 25.43 13.92 -12.29
CA TRP A 1028 25.49 15.32 -11.87
C TRP A 1028 26.90 15.76 -11.45
N ILE A 1029 27.65 14.86 -10.82
CA ILE A 1029 29.09 14.98 -10.61
C ILE A 1029 29.80 13.71 -11.05
N SER A 1030 31.02 13.85 -11.56
CA SER A 1030 31.90 12.72 -11.82
C SER A 1030 33.31 12.99 -11.29
N LEU A 1031 34.04 11.90 -11.01
CA LEU A 1031 35.43 11.92 -10.57
C LEU A 1031 36.22 10.88 -11.37
N THR A 1032 37.28 11.30 -12.07
CA THR A 1032 38.20 10.36 -12.73
C THR A 1032 39.39 10.09 -11.83
N VAL A 1033 39.58 8.82 -11.49
CA VAL A 1033 40.62 8.31 -10.60
C VAL A 1033 41.44 7.22 -11.30
N LYS A 1034 42.51 6.73 -10.66
CA LYS A 1034 43.38 5.69 -11.23
C LYS A 1034 43.17 4.34 -10.56
N ASP A 1035 43.15 3.29 -11.39
CA ASP A 1035 43.35 1.93 -10.92
C ASP A 1035 44.82 1.67 -10.53
N GLU A 1036 45.10 0.53 -9.90
CA GLU A 1036 46.47 0.13 -9.52
C GLU A 1036 47.42 -0.11 -10.71
N ASN A 1037 46.91 -0.18 -11.94
CA ASN A 1037 47.67 -0.31 -13.19
C ASN A 1037 47.91 1.04 -13.89
N GLY A 1038 47.33 2.14 -13.38
CA GLY A 1038 47.41 3.49 -13.95
C GLY A 1038 46.36 3.82 -15.03
N GLY A 1039 45.39 2.94 -15.25
CA GLY A 1039 44.21 3.17 -16.08
C GLY A 1039 43.25 4.17 -15.45
N ASP A 1040 42.57 4.96 -16.28
CA ASP A 1040 41.54 5.91 -15.83
C ASP A 1040 40.22 5.20 -15.57
N VAL A 1041 39.61 5.50 -14.43
CA VAL A 1041 38.32 4.94 -13.98
C VAL A 1041 37.43 6.10 -13.56
N LYS A 1042 36.24 6.18 -14.15
CA LYS A 1042 35.25 7.21 -13.87
C LYS A 1042 34.26 6.71 -12.82
N LEU A 1043 34.07 7.50 -11.78
CA LEU A 1043 32.99 7.35 -10.80
C LEU A 1043 31.98 8.48 -11.01
N ILE A 1044 30.70 8.21 -10.74
CA ILE A 1044 29.61 9.20 -10.80
C ILE A 1044 28.85 9.24 -9.47
N ASP A 1045 27.93 10.18 -9.28
CA ASP A 1045 27.05 10.18 -8.10
C ASP A 1045 26.12 8.95 -8.04
N PHE A 1046 25.93 8.43 -6.84
CA PHE A 1046 25.08 7.28 -6.55
C PHE A 1046 23.62 7.48 -6.96
N ALA A 1047 23.11 8.71 -6.90
CA ALA A 1047 21.74 9.01 -7.30
C ALA A 1047 21.52 8.81 -8.80
N SER A 1048 22.56 9.00 -9.63
CA SER A 1048 22.48 8.83 -11.08
C SER A 1048 22.94 7.44 -11.57
N ALA A 1049 23.75 6.72 -10.79
CA ALA A 1049 24.19 5.35 -11.11
C ALA A 1049 23.03 4.35 -11.17
N GLY A 1050 23.11 3.39 -12.10
CA GLY A 1050 22.15 2.30 -12.25
C GLY A 1050 20.75 2.68 -12.71
N LYS A 1051 20.46 3.96 -12.95
CA LYS A 1051 19.12 4.46 -13.33
C LYS A 1051 18.53 3.67 -14.50
N TYR A 1052 17.24 3.35 -14.39
CA TYR A 1052 16.49 2.69 -15.45
C TYR A 1052 16.32 3.62 -16.65
N ALA A 1053 16.94 3.27 -17.78
CA ALA A 1053 16.82 3.99 -19.04
C ALA A 1053 16.55 3.01 -20.19
N ALA A 1054 15.62 3.36 -21.08
CA ALA A 1054 15.28 2.59 -22.29
C ALA A 1054 15.06 1.07 -22.06
N GLY A 1055 14.47 0.69 -20.92
CA GLY A 1055 14.08 -0.69 -20.61
C GLY A 1055 15.14 -1.55 -19.93
N THR A 1056 16.39 -1.06 -19.74
CA THR A 1056 17.48 -1.85 -19.16
C THR A 1056 18.13 -1.14 -17.97
N PRO A 1057 18.05 -1.68 -16.74
CA PRO A 1057 18.82 -1.18 -15.60
C PRO A 1057 20.29 -1.60 -15.69
N GLY A 1058 21.19 -0.74 -15.22
CA GLY A 1058 22.63 -1.03 -15.16
C GLY A 1058 23.05 -1.73 -13.87
N ASP A 1059 24.18 -2.46 -13.91
CA ASP A 1059 24.86 -2.83 -12.67
C ASP A 1059 25.63 -1.60 -12.13
N TYR A 1060 25.62 -1.39 -10.82
CA TYR A 1060 26.40 -0.34 -10.17
C TYR A 1060 26.87 -0.76 -8.77
N TYR A 1061 27.94 -0.12 -8.29
CA TYR A 1061 28.60 -0.47 -7.05
C TYR A 1061 29.02 0.80 -6.29
N SER A 1062 28.57 0.96 -5.05
CA SER A 1062 29.05 2.02 -4.14
C SER A 1062 30.07 1.49 -3.11
N TRP A 1063 30.12 0.18 -2.91
CA TRP A 1063 31.18 -0.49 -2.16
C TRP A 1063 32.31 -0.89 -3.11
N LEU A 1064 33.38 -0.09 -3.18
CA LEU A 1064 34.44 -0.23 -4.19
C LEU A 1064 35.66 -1.00 -3.67
N SER A 1065 36.37 -1.67 -4.56
CA SER A 1065 37.68 -2.29 -4.29
C SER A 1065 38.76 -1.19 -4.27
N ILE A 1066 39.31 -0.82 -3.11
CA ILE A 1066 40.29 0.28 -2.99
C ILE A 1066 41.51 -0.14 -2.18
N ASN A 1067 42.70 -0.03 -2.78
CA ASN A 1067 44.00 -0.25 -2.16
C ASN A 1067 44.60 1.05 -1.62
N ASN A 1068 45.58 0.94 -0.70
CA ASN A 1068 46.29 2.07 -0.06
C ASN A 1068 45.42 3.04 0.76
N VAL A 1069 44.20 2.64 1.14
CA VAL A 1069 43.35 3.40 2.07
C VAL A 1069 44.10 3.54 3.41
N ALA A 1070 44.48 4.76 3.78
CA ALA A 1070 45.25 5.01 5.01
C ALA A 1070 44.32 5.05 6.24
N ASP A 1071 44.80 4.59 7.39
CA ASP A 1071 44.06 4.50 8.68
C ASP A 1071 43.55 5.85 9.25
N ASN A 1072 43.73 6.95 8.52
CA ASN A 1072 43.35 8.31 8.90
C ASN A 1072 41.82 8.52 8.98
N ILE A 1073 41.04 7.57 8.48
CA ILE A 1073 39.58 7.67 8.38
C ILE A 1073 38.96 7.43 9.75
N LYS A 1074 38.47 8.50 10.38
CA LYS A 1074 37.42 8.36 11.38
C LYS A 1074 36.22 7.71 10.69
N LYS A 1075 35.85 6.48 11.06
CA LYS A 1075 34.46 6.02 10.89
C LYS A 1075 33.54 7.09 11.50
N PRO A 1076 32.31 7.33 10.99
CA PRO A 1076 31.37 8.24 11.66
C PRO A 1076 31.28 7.89 13.15
N VAL A 1077 31.81 8.76 14.00
CA VAL A 1077 31.90 8.50 15.44
C VAL A 1077 30.60 8.95 16.09
N VAL A 1078 29.59 8.08 16.01
CA VAL A 1078 28.83 7.80 17.23
C VAL A 1078 29.79 6.98 18.10
N GLU A 1079 30.12 7.47 19.30
CA GLU A 1079 31.20 6.87 20.10
C GLU A 1079 30.94 5.38 20.36
N LYS A 1080 31.85 4.50 19.90
CA LYS A 1080 31.80 3.08 20.26
C LYS A 1080 32.00 2.96 21.78
N GLU A 1081 30.91 2.74 22.52
CA GLU A 1081 30.89 2.58 23.98
C GLU A 1081 31.67 1.34 24.46
N GLY A 1082 33.00 1.45 24.49
CA GLY A 1082 33.86 0.68 25.39
C GLY A 1082 33.96 1.32 26.79
N GLU A 1083 33.78 2.64 26.88
CA GLU A 1083 33.75 3.41 28.12
C GLU A 1083 32.48 4.28 28.17
N ARG A 1084 31.43 3.76 28.83
CA ARG A 1084 30.11 4.40 28.86
C ARG A 1084 30.11 5.73 29.61
N ASN A 1085 29.73 6.80 28.93
CA ASN A 1085 29.69 8.16 29.46
C ASN A 1085 28.28 8.71 29.33
N PHE A 1086 27.63 8.97 30.47
CA PHE A 1086 26.35 9.67 30.49
C PHE A 1086 26.62 11.16 30.31
N PHE A 1087 25.69 11.91 29.74
CA PHE A 1087 25.78 13.37 29.63
C PHE A 1087 24.47 13.98 30.16
N ASP A 1088 24.57 15.11 30.87
CA ASP A 1088 23.40 15.88 31.29
C ASP A 1088 22.87 16.80 30.18
N LEU A 1089 21.75 17.47 30.45
CA LEU A 1089 21.08 18.43 29.56
C LEU A 1089 21.95 19.64 29.14
N SER A 1090 23.17 19.78 29.67
CA SER A 1090 24.15 20.80 29.26
C SER A 1090 25.34 20.23 28.48
N GLY A 1091 25.26 18.96 28.04
CA GLY A 1091 26.36 18.26 27.36
C GLY A 1091 27.51 17.87 28.29
N ARG A 1092 27.28 17.80 29.62
CA ARG A 1092 28.35 17.57 30.60
C ARG A 1092 28.40 16.11 31.06
N ARG A 1093 29.59 15.51 31.00
CA ARG A 1093 29.84 14.09 31.36
C ARG A 1093 29.49 13.77 32.82
N ILE A 1094 28.51 12.88 33.01
CA ILE A 1094 28.12 12.27 34.29
C ILE A 1094 28.63 10.82 34.38
N ALA A 1095 28.96 10.37 35.59
CA ALA A 1095 29.30 8.97 35.85
C ALA A 1095 28.07 8.14 36.24
N ARG A 1096 27.99 6.91 35.72
CA ARG A 1096 26.91 5.94 35.96
C ARG A 1096 26.76 5.61 37.47
N PRO A 1097 25.57 5.69 38.07
CA PRO A 1097 25.32 5.09 39.37
C PRO A 1097 25.28 3.56 39.21
N THR A 1098 26.32 2.86 39.66
CA THR A 1098 26.32 1.39 39.67
C THR A 1098 25.37 0.87 40.75
N GLN A 1099 24.41 0.02 40.36
CA GLN A 1099 23.55 -0.64 41.34
C GLN A 1099 24.37 -1.48 42.34
N ARG A 1100 23.91 -1.48 43.60
CA ARG A 1100 24.47 -2.17 44.78
C ARG A 1100 25.68 -1.51 45.48
N GLY A 1101 25.53 -0.22 45.82
CA GLY A 1101 26.22 0.38 46.96
C GLY A 1101 25.21 0.75 48.07
N ILE A 1102 25.37 0.23 49.30
CA ILE A 1102 24.58 0.68 50.45
C ILE A 1102 25.19 1.99 50.96
N TYR A 1103 24.52 3.11 50.68
CA TYR A 1103 24.89 4.40 51.27
C TYR A 1103 24.18 4.58 52.61
N ILE A 1104 24.97 4.69 53.68
CA ILE A 1104 24.46 5.08 55.00
C ILE A 1104 24.70 6.59 55.16
N ALA A 1105 23.61 7.36 55.13
CA ALA A 1105 23.57 8.73 55.63
C ALA A 1105 22.51 8.81 56.74
N ASP A 1106 22.88 9.38 57.89
CA ASP A 1106 22.00 9.78 59.00
C ASP A 1106 20.93 8.78 59.50
N GLY A 1107 21.30 7.50 59.57
CA GLY A 1107 20.75 6.58 60.59
C GLY A 1107 19.29 6.18 60.46
N LYS A 1108 18.61 6.48 59.35
CA LYS A 1108 17.22 6.05 59.09
C LYS A 1108 17.16 5.11 57.89
N LYS A 1109 16.76 3.86 58.11
CA LYS A 1109 16.42 2.92 57.03
C LYS A 1109 15.12 3.36 56.35
N LEU A 1110 15.21 3.75 55.09
CA LEU A 1110 14.10 3.69 54.15
C LEU A 1110 14.22 2.38 53.38
N VAL A 1111 13.17 1.56 53.45
CA VAL A 1111 12.97 0.44 52.52
C VAL A 1111 11.99 0.96 51.49
N VAL A 1112 12.46 1.16 50.27
CA VAL A 1112 11.61 1.40 49.09
C VAL A 1112 11.53 0.10 48.32
N ARG A 1113 10.34 -0.21 47.82
CA ARG A 1113 10.05 -1.38 46.98
C ARG A 1113 10.18 -0.99 45.53
#